data_AF-A0A3B9KB82-F1
#
_entry.id   AF-A0A3B9KB82-F1
#
_cell.length_a   1.000
_cell.length_b   1.000
_cell.length_c   1.000
_cell.angle_alpha   90.00
_cell.angle_beta   90.00
_cell.angle_gamma   90.00
#
_symmetry.space_group_name_H-M   'P 1'
#
loop_
_entity.id
_entity.type
_entity.pdbx_description
1 polymer ?
#
loop_
_entity_poly.entity_id
_entity_poly.type
_entity_poly.pdbx_seq_one_letter_code
_entity_poly.pdbx_strand_id
1 'polypeptide(L)'
;MAELAGVLVGNYFLLECLAREGMVETYRARPTTRGGYDVILRLFRPEFPDPTSFREHFAEEVEKVWRCHHDHIQPLLEYGAGDDLLYSATLVTDAVTLEQYLKRHPAQFLPVQLVVNFASQLCAALHYAHEQGIAHGNIQPSSILLRQQEHLLLTHFSMRRVYQEDEPLVAQINEGNAAYSAPEQALGMLQPASDIYAMGVLLFRLLSGTLPYDGEDAEEISLKHANEPIPSLRALRSDLPESLELVVRAALSKSPEDRFADASALAQALHSAMQPDHQFAIPSVPERRIAVRSHRTRFSWSRAASFLTLSVLLFSLLGASIFVFLLPQRIFTIPGLSFLNVGQTGIANHRMGNGASTLRVTPTVLPGRAMTPATGANSASPTVNTDQTPVLKSTVVITPTDTPTPPPFDCVSGTLSMDGSQNLRQLLQGVNSDYQKLCPGMAFSLSGSSSRYALNSLQQNHIDVATSDLSARPTRTLTDHPIAAMLYAIILSPDVQISGLSSASIQDIYEGRVTNWSEIGGPDERITVMQRPGNDTVTAIFRAFVLNGESEHVKGIKLKQGWAQAVAQTQGAISYVTLAEAQSARVDIVGIDGVLPAIQTLLEGTYPFWSIEHLYTQGDGSAQFQAYLPFLASKQETTIFAQNGAVPVKMLSQSMLATHLPGPEI
;
A
#
# COMPACT_ATOMS: atom_id res chain seq x y z
N MET A 1 -7.69 23.74 10.89
CA MET A 1 -6.66 24.46 11.67
C MET A 1 -6.96 25.95 11.63
N ALA A 2 -6.60 26.70 12.68
CA ALA A 2 -6.78 28.15 12.72
C ALA A 2 -5.71 28.87 11.86
N GLU A 3 -6.13 29.94 11.18
CA GLU A 3 -5.26 30.82 10.39
C GLU A 3 -4.49 31.78 11.31
N LEU A 4 -3.18 31.98 11.05
CA LEU A 4 -2.32 32.84 11.88
C LEU A 4 -2.19 34.27 11.35
N ALA A 5 -2.97 34.68 10.35
CA ALA A 5 -2.98 36.07 9.89
C ALA A 5 -3.36 37.01 11.05
N GLY A 6 -2.59 38.09 11.25
CA GLY A 6 -2.72 38.99 12.38
C GLY A 6 -2.00 38.55 13.68
N VAL A 7 -1.29 37.41 13.67
CA VAL A 7 -0.47 36.94 14.79
C VAL A 7 0.98 37.45 14.63
N LEU A 8 1.67 37.63 15.76
CA LEU A 8 3.12 37.85 15.80
C LEU A 8 3.82 36.50 15.98
N VAL A 9 4.82 36.20 15.14
CA VAL A 9 5.70 35.04 15.30
C VAL A 9 7.14 35.55 15.37
N GLY A 10 7.76 35.45 16.55
CA GLY A 10 9.06 36.07 16.81
C GLY A 10 9.02 37.59 16.54
N ASN A 11 9.83 38.07 15.58
CA ASN A 11 9.88 39.48 15.18
C ASN A 11 8.99 39.82 13.97
N TYR A 12 8.09 38.93 13.54
CA TYR A 12 7.33 39.07 12.29
C TYR A 12 5.83 39.07 12.52
N PHE A 13 5.16 40.15 12.13
CA PHE A 13 3.71 40.24 12.13
C PHE A 13 3.15 39.67 10.81
N LEU A 14 2.34 38.61 10.90
CA LEU A 14 1.82 37.89 9.74
C LEU A 14 0.66 38.67 9.10
N LEU A 15 0.75 38.97 7.81
CA LEU A 15 -0.23 39.78 7.07
C LEU A 15 -1.26 38.92 6.34
N GLU A 16 -0.80 38.00 5.49
CA GLU A 16 -1.64 37.15 4.65
C GLU A 16 -0.99 35.77 4.46
N CYS A 17 -1.79 34.70 4.48
CA CYS A 17 -1.33 33.35 4.15
C CYS A 17 -1.28 33.20 2.62
N LEU A 18 -0.10 32.93 2.07
CA LEU A 18 0.14 32.82 0.63
C LEU A 18 0.04 31.38 0.11
N ALA A 19 0.50 30.41 0.90
CA ALA A 19 0.48 28.99 0.56
C ALA A 19 0.51 28.11 1.82
N ARG A 20 0.03 26.87 1.68
CA ARG A 20 0.19 25.79 2.68
C ARG A 20 0.62 24.52 1.94
N GLU A 21 1.78 23.99 2.29
CA GLU A 21 2.39 22.81 1.69
C GLU A 21 2.79 21.83 2.80
N GLY A 22 1.95 20.82 3.05
CA GLY A 22 2.18 19.86 4.15
C GLY A 22 2.20 20.55 5.52
N MET A 23 3.34 20.47 6.21
CA MET A 23 3.60 21.10 7.51
C MET A 23 4.23 22.51 7.40
N VAL A 24 4.35 23.06 6.20
CA VAL A 24 4.90 24.40 5.94
C VAL A 24 3.79 25.36 5.52
N GLU A 25 3.70 26.50 6.19
CA GLU A 25 2.84 27.61 5.79
C GLU A 25 3.69 28.80 5.36
N THR A 26 3.42 29.35 4.18
CA THR A 26 4.12 30.54 3.68
C THR A 26 3.21 31.75 3.86
N TYR A 27 3.68 32.75 4.60
CA TYR A 27 3.00 34.02 4.83
C TYR A 27 3.77 35.17 4.21
N ARG A 28 3.05 36.22 3.80
CA ARG A 28 3.64 37.55 3.76
C ARG A 28 3.63 38.11 5.17
N ALA A 29 4.75 38.63 5.63
CA ALA A 29 4.88 39.17 6.98
C ALA A 29 5.64 40.50 6.97
N ARG A 30 5.56 41.24 8.08
CA ARG A 30 6.29 42.50 8.28
C ARG A 30 7.18 42.43 9.52
N PRO A 31 8.49 42.74 9.42
CA PRO A 31 9.36 42.82 10.58
C PRO A 31 8.90 43.93 11.54
N THR A 32 8.87 43.67 12.84
CA THR A 32 8.50 44.65 13.87
C THR A 32 9.68 45.55 14.28
N THR A 33 10.91 45.06 14.14
CA THR A 33 12.14 45.74 14.58
C THR A 33 12.82 46.59 13.51
N ARG A 34 12.52 46.34 12.22
CA ARG A 34 13.05 47.08 11.06
C ARG A 34 11.92 47.41 10.10
N GLY A 35 11.34 48.60 10.24
CA GLY A 35 10.16 49.00 9.49
C GLY A 35 10.45 49.42 8.05
N GLY A 36 9.56 49.06 7.12
CA GLY A 36 9.48 49.67 5.78
C GLY A 36 9.21 48.71 4.62
N TYR A 37 9.44 47.41 4.80
CA TYR A 37 9.25 46.40 3.75
C TYR A 37 8.57 45.14 4.29
N ASP A 38 7.96 44.37 3.39
CA ASP A 38 7.38 43.07 3.69
C ASP A 38 8.39 41.96 3.31
N VAL A 39 8.28 40.82 3.99
CA VAL A 39 9.05 39.60 3.74
C VAL A 39 8.13 38.45 3.39
N ILE A 40 8.68 37.42 2.75
CA ILE A 40 8.06 36.10 2.68
C ILE A 40 8.62 35.27 3.84
N LEU A 41 7.74 34.80 4.72
CA LEU A 41 8.08 34.02 5.90
C LEU A 41 7.52 32.60 5.74
N ARG A 42 8.39 31.60 5.66
CA ARG A 42 8.01 30.18 5.76
C ARG A 42 7.97 29.81 7.24
N LEU A 43 6.85 29.27 7.69
CA LEU A 43 6.64 28.73 9.04
C LEU A 43 6.57 27.21 8.96
N PHE A 44 7.35 26.54 9.79
CA PHE A 44 7.44 25.08 9.87
C PHE A 44 6.79 24.63 11.18
N ARG A 45 5.74 23.81 11.09
CA ARG A 45 5.00 23.28 12.25
C ARG A 45 5.36 21.80 12.50
N PRO A 46 6.24 21.48 13.45
CA PRO A 46 6.51 20.08 13.79
C PRO A 46 5.33 19.42 14.51
N GLU A 47 4.83 18.31 13.99
CA GLU A 47 3.92 17.38 14.70
C GLU A 47 4.70 16.18 15.23
N PHE A 48 5.58 16.38 16.23
CA PHE A 48 6.51 15.33 16.70
C PHE A 48 6.48 15.08 18.22
N PRO A 49 6.84 13.87 18.70
CA PRO A 49 6.87 13.54 20.13
C PRO A 49 8.02 14.19 20.91
N ASP A 50 9.15 14.48 20.26
CA ASP A 50 10.26 15.26 20.82
C ASP A 50 10.49 16.53 19.98
N PRO A 51 10.14 17.72 20.51
CA PRO A 51 10.38 18.99 19.83
C PRO A 51 11.85 19.42 19.77
N THR A 52 12.77 18.77 20.51
CA THR A 52 14.13 19.29 20.73
C THR A 52 15.06 18.92 19.59
N SER A 53 15.21 17.63 19.32
CA SER A 53 16.05 17.09 18.24
C SER A 53 15.70 17.65 16.85
N PHE A 54 14.41 17.91 16.60
CA PHE A 54 13.97 18.53 15.34
C PHE A 54 14.39 20.00 15.20
N ARG A 55 14.40 20.78 16.29
CA ARG A 55 14.83 22.19 16.27
C ARG A 55 16.33 22.30 15.96
N GLU A 56 17.13 21.39 16.48
CA GLU A 56 18.57 21.30 16.22
C GLU A 56 18.83 20.94 14.76
N HIS A 57 18.20 19.88 14.24
CA HIS A 57 18.28 19.50 12.82
C HIS A 57 17.85 20.64 11.88
N PHE A 58 16.72 21.28 12.15
CA PHE A 58 16.26 22.43 11.36
C PHE A 58 17.29 23.56 11.36
N ALA A 59 17.86 23.90 12.53
CA ALA A 59 18.85 24.96 12.64
C ALA A 59 20.11 24.65 11.83
N GLU A 60 20.59 23.41 11.85
CA GLU A 60 21.75 22.98 11.05
C GLU A 60 21.47 23.07 9.54
N GLU A 61 20.35 22.53 9.04
CA GLU A 61 20.05 22.58 7.60
C GLU A 61 19.76 24.00 7.10
N VAL A 62 18.96 24.78 7.82
CA VAL A 62 18.65 26.15 7.42
C VAL A 62 19.87 27.07 7.50
N GLU A 63 20.82 26.80 8.41
CA GLU A 63 22.09 27.53 8.47
C GLU A 63 22.98 27.25 7.25
N LYS A 64 23.06 25.99 6.79
CA LYS A 64 23.75 25.65 5.54
C LYS A 64 23.15 26.43 4.36
N VAL A 65 21.82 26.44 4.24
CA VAL A 65 21.11 27.19 3.17
C VAL A 65 21.28 28.70 3.32
N TRP A 66 21.27 29.26 4.54
CA TRP A 66 21.49 30.69 4.77
C TRP A 66 22.91 31.15 4.40
N ARG A 67 23.90 30.24 4.48
CA ARG A 67 25.28 30.51 4.05
C ARG A 67 25.48 30.42 2.52
N CYS A 68 24.54 29.87 1.76
CA CYS A 68 24.64 29.76 0.30
C CYS A 68 24.54 31.14 -0.39
N HIS A 69 25.53 31.45 -1.23
CA HIS A 69 25.58 32.66 -2.03
C HIS A 69 25.83 32.29 -3.50
N HIS A 70 24.77 32.27 -4.31
CA HIS A 70 24.82 31.91 -5.72
C HIS A 70 23.76 32.68 -6.51
N ASP A 71 24.08 33.11 -7.73
CA ASP A 71 23.20 33.98 -8.56
C ASP A 71 21.81 33.38 -8.83
N HIS A 72 21.69 32.05 -8.80
CA HIS A 72 20.45 31.31 -9.01
C HIS A 72 19.87 30.66 -7.74
N ILE A 73 20.26 31.10 -6.54
CA ILE A 73 19.65 30.68 -5.26
C ILE A 73 19.04 31.91 -4.58
N GLN A 74 17.79 31.82 -4.12
CA GLN A 74 17.17 32.92 -3.37
C GLN A 74 17.82 33.04 -1.99
N PRO A 75 18.46 34.17 -1.63
CA PRO A 75 19.10 34.33 -0.34
C PRO A 75 18.08 34.40 0.79
N LEU A 76 18.34 33.69 1.88
CA LEU A 76 17.63 33.85 3.14
C LEU A 76 18.10 35.15 3.83
N LEU A 77 17.16 35.91 4.38
CA LEU A 77 17.46 37.07 5.22
C LEU A 77 17.85 36.63 6.64
N GLU A 78 17.03 35.75 7.21
CA GLU A 78 17.03 35.35 8.61
C GLU A 78 16.32 34.00 8.74
N TYR A 79 16.66 33.25 9.79
CA TYR A 79 15.94 32.07 10.24
C TYR A 79 15.91 32.06 11.77
N GLY A 80 15.00 31.31 12.36
CA GLY A 80 14.93 31.23 13.82
C GLY A 80 13.75 30.43 14.35
N ALA A 81 13.51 30.60 15.65
CA ALA A 81 12.38 30.05 16.38
C ALA A 81 11.60 31.17 17.07
N GLY A 82 10.28 31.00 17.20
CA GLY A 82 9.41 31.94 17.91
C GLY A 82 8.03 31.33 18.12
N ASP A 83 7.49 31.46 19.34
CA ASP A 83 6.12 31.00 19.68
C ASP A 83 5.89 29.51 19.33
N ASP A 84 6.88 28.69 19.71
CA ASP A 84 7.07 27.28 19.36
C ASP A 84 7.23 26.94 17.87
N LEU A 85 7.04 27.88 16.96
CA LEU A 85 7.25 27.71 15.52
C LEU A 85 8.73 27.88 15.13
N LEU A 86 9.09 27.26 14.01
CA LEU A 86 10.37 27.47 13.32
C LEU A 86 10.11 28.26 12.04
N TYR A 87 11.04 29.12 11.63
CA TYR A 87 10.83 29.98 10.47
C TYR A 87 12.10 30.30 9.67
N SER A 88 11.90 30.62 8.40
CA SER A 88 12.89 31.28 7.54
C SER A 88 12.25 32.41 6.73
N ALA A 89 13.00 33.49 6.54
CA ALA A 89 12.54 34.73 5.92
C ALA A 89 13.33 35.04 4.63
N THR A 90 12.64 35.50 3.58
CA THR A 90 13.23 36.04 2.35
C THR A 90 12.60 37.38 1.99
N LEU A 91 13.24 38.15 1.11
CA LEU A 91 12.62 39.37 0.56
C LEU A 91 11.42 39.02 -0.33
N VAL A 92 10.35 39.80 -0.23
CA VAL A 92 9.32 39.84 -1.28
C VAL A 92 9.98 40.25 -2.60
N THR A 93 9.67 39.53 -3.67
CA THR A 93 10.13 39.80 -5.03
C THR A 93 8.92 39.94 -5.96
N ASP A 94 9.10 40.68 -7.03
CA ASP A 94 8.20 40.82 -8.18
C ASP A 94 8.19 39.59 -9.11
N ALA A 95 9.04 38.59 -8.84
CA ALA A 95 9.08 37.33 -9.57
C ALA A 95 7.78 36.53 -9.41
N VAL A 96 7.43 35.75 -10.45
CA VAL A 96 6.35 34.76 -10.38
C VAL A 96 6.94 33.37 -10.21
N THR A 97 6.21 32.41 -9.63
CA THR A 97 6.69 31.03 -9.65
C THR A 97 6.61 30.45 -11.06
N LEU A 98 7.46 29.48 -11.38
CA LEU A 98 7.38 28.75 -12.65
C LEU A 98 6.04 28.01 -12.77
N GLU A 99 5.44 27.57 -11.66
CA GLU A 99 4.07 27.02 -11.62
C GLU A 99 3.02 28.06 -12.05
N GLN A 100 3.12 29.31 -11.58
CA GLN A 100 2.24 30.41 -12.00
C GLN A 100 2.44 30.77 -13.48
N TYR A 101 3.68 30.71 -13.97
CA TYR A 101 3.99 30.89 -15.40
C TYR A 101 3.35 29.80 -16.25
N LEU A 102 3.56 28.52 -15.92
CA LEU A 102 2.97 27.38 -16.63
C LEU A 102 1.43 27.41 -16.59
N LYS A 103 0.81 27.79 -15.46
CA LYS A 103 -0.66 27.95 -15.36
C LYS A 103 -1.24 29.04 -16.25
N ARG A 104 -0.45 30.06 -16.63
CA ARG A 104 -0.86 31.09 -17.61
C ARG A 104 -0.69 30.62 -19.06
N HIS A 105 0.06 29.55 -19.29
CA HIS A 105 0.34 28.97 -20.60
C HIS A 105 0.02 27.44 -20.64
N PRO A 106 -1.18 27.01 -20.21
CA PRO A 106 -1.45 25.61 -19.79
C PRO A 106 -1.46 24.58 -20.94
N ALA A 107 -1.39 25.02 -22.19
CA ALA A 107 -1.41 24.16 -23.38
C ALA A 107 -0.07 24.20 -24.16
N GLN A 108 1.01 24.72 -23.56
CA GLN A 108 2.29 24.90 -24.22
C GLN A 108 3.42 24.19 -23.45
N PHE A 109 4.03 23.20 -24.11
CA PHE A 109 5.43 22.87 -23.85
C PHE A 109 6.32 24.06 -24.23
N LEU A 110 7.47 24.19 -23.57
CA LEU A 110 8.38 25.30 -23.83
C LEU A 110 9.31 25.01 -25.02
N PRO A 111 9.85 26.06 -25.69
CA PRO A 111 10.92 25.91 -26.67
C PRO A 111 12.12 25.21 -26.05
N VAL A 112 12.73 24.25 -26.76
CA VAL A 112 13.86 23.44 -26.25
C VAL A 112 15.00 24.33 -25.74
N GLN A 113 15.32 25.41 -26.46
CA GLN A 113 16.37 26.35 -26.08
C GLN A 113 16.09 27.06 -24.74
N LEU A 114 14.82 27.36 -24.44
CA LEU A 114 14.39 27.95 -23.17
C LEU A 114 14.49 26.93 -22.03
N VAL A 115 14.07 25.68 -22.27
CA VAL A 115 14.20 24.61 -21.28
C VAL A 115 15.65 24.34 -20.93
N VAL A 116 16.56 24.31 -21.92
CA VAL A 116 17.98 24.11 -21.67
C VAL A 116 18.60 25.31 -20.96
N ASN A 117 18.21 26.56 -21.28
CA ASN A 117 18.61 27.75 -20.52
C ASN A 117 18.20 27.64 -19.04
N PHE A 118 16.92 27.35 -18.78
CA PHE A 118 16.39 27.14 -17.43
C PHE A 118 17.11 26.01 -16.68
N ALA A 119 17.32 24.88 -17.35
CA ALA A 119 18.01 23.73 -16.76
C ALA A 119 19.45 24.06 -16.37
N SER A 120 20.21 24.76 -17.22
CA SER A 120 21.58 25.14 -16.89
C SER A 120 21.69 26.09 -15.69
N GLN A 121 20.77 27.05 -15.55
CA GLN A 121 20.69 27.93 -14.37
C GLN A 121 20.40 27.15 -13.08
N LEU A 122 19.43 26.22 -13.13
CA LEU A 122 19.05 25.39 -11.98
C LEU A 122 20.13 24.36 -11.64
N CYS A 123 20.76 23.75 -12.63
CA CYS A 123 21.87 22.81 -12.45
C CYS A 123 23.10 23.48 -11.85
N ALA A 124 23.39 24.74 -12.19
CA ALA A 124 24.46 25.51 -11.54
C ALA A 124 24.16 25.75 -10.05
N ALA A 125 22.93 26.14 -9.72
CA ALA A 125 22.48 26.30 -8.33
C ALA A 125 22.54 24.99 -7.54
N LEU A 126 22.07 23.89 -8.13
CA LEU A 126 22.11 22.56 -7.52
C LEU A 126 23.54 22.08 -7.30
N HIS A 127 24.42 22.18 -8.31
CA HIS A 127 25.81 21.76 -8.19
C HIS A 127 26.52 22.53 -7.04
N TYR A 128 26.35 23.85 -6.97
CA TYR A 128 26.88 24.65 -5.88
C TYR A 128 26.33 24.21 -4.51
N ALA A 129 25.03 23.95 -4.38
CA ALA A 129 24.42 23.46 -3.13
C ALA A 129 24.95 22.06 -2.75
N HIS A 130 25.10 21.17 -3.73
CA HIS A 130 25.66 19.82 -3.55
C HIS A 130 27.11 19.86 -3.07
N GLU A 131 27.94 20.79 -3.56
CA GLU A 131 29.30 21.02 -3.06
C GLU A 131 29.33 21.51 -1.59
N GLN A 132 28.27 22.19 -1.12
CA GLN A 132 28.10 22.56 0.29
C GLN A 132 27.47 21.43 1.14
N GLY A 133 27.22 20.26 0.57
CA GLY A 133 26.59 19.13 1.26
C GLY A 133 25.07 19.28 1.46
N ILE A 134 24.41 20.10 0.64
CA ILE A 134 22.97 20.41 0.73
C ILE A 134 22.25 19.79 -0.46
N ALA A 135 21.35 18.84 -0.22
CA ALA A 135 20.36 18.42 -1.22
C ALA A 135 19.12 19.31 -1.13
N HIS A 136 18.54 19.72 -2.26
CA HIS A 136 17.40 20.63 -2.29
C HIS A 136 16.10 19.94 -1.85
N GLY A 137 15.87 18.71 -2.31
CA GLY A 137 14.79 17.80 -1.89
C GLY A 137 13.37 18.16 -2.33
N ASN A 138 13.14 19.38 -2.81
CA ASN A 138 11.83 19.91 -3.20
C ASN A 138 11.85 20.58 -4.60
N ILE A 139 12.51 19.99 -5.60
CA ILE A 139 12.58 20.58 -6.96
C ILE A 139 11.24 20.43 -7.68
N GLN A 140 10.55 21.54 -7.91
CA GLN A 140 9.27 21.61 -8.64
C GLN A 140 8.97 23.05 -9.10
N PRO A 141 8.00 23.30 -10.00
CA PRO A 141 7.71 24.65 -10.49
C PRO A 141 7.26 25.67 -9.41
N SER A 142 6.77 25.25 -8.24
CA SER A 142 6.47 26.18 -7.14
C SER A 142 7.72 26.64 -6.37
N SER A 143 8.78 25.84 -6.36
CA SER A 143 10.07 26.14 -5.73
C SER A 143 11.07 26.89 -6.64
N ILE A 144 10.63 27.30 -7.82
CA ILE A 144 11.42 28.05 -8.80
C ILE A 144 10.75 29.39 -9.08
N LEU A 145 11.46 30.49 -8.88
CA LEU A 145 11.02 31.85 -9.18
C LEU A 145 11.59 32.31 -10.52
N LEU A 146 10.73 32.79 -11.40
CA LEU A 146 11.05 33.36 -12.70
C LEU A 146 10.97 34.89 -12.62
N ARG A 147 12.13 35.55 -12.76
CA ARG A 147 12.25 37.01 -12.91
C ARG A 147 12.14 37.42 -14.38
N GLN A 148 12.19 38.73 -14.62
CA GLN A 148 12.37 39.27 -15.96
C GLN A 148 13.65 38.69 -16.61
N GLN A 149 13.68 38.69 -17.95
CA GLN A 149 14.84 38.21 -18.74
C GLN A 149 15.24 36.75 -18.49
N GLU A 150 14.26 35.87 -18.25
CA GLU A 150 14.47 34.41 -18.12
C GLU A 150 15.40 33.98 -16.97
N HIS A 151 15.64 34.88 -16.00
CA HIS A 151 16.51 34.61 -14.86
C HIS A 151 15.74 33.87 -13.75
N LEU A 152 16.24 32.69 -13.38
CA LEU A 152 15.65 31.82 -12.36
C LEU A 152 16.34 31.97 -11.00
N LEU A 153 15.55 31.87 -9.93
CA LEU A 153 16.03 31.67 -8.56
C LEU A 153 15.41 30.39 -7.98
N LEU A 154 16.25 29.49 -7.51
CA LEU A 154 15.87 28.31 -6.73
C LEU A 154 15.57 28.71 -5.28
N THR A 155 14.47 28.21 -4.73
CA THR A 155 13.97 28.57 -3.40
C THR A 155 13.17 27.41 -2.79
N HIS A 156 12.64 27.56 -1.58
CA HIS A 156 11.88 26.51 -0.88
C HIS A 156 12.65 25.18 -0.69
N PHE A 157 13.96 25.27 -0.43
CA PHE A 157 14.79 24.15 0.05
C PHE A 157 14.04 23.38 1.17
N SER A 158 14.10 22.05 1.11
CA SER A 158 13.44 21.20 2.11
C SER A 158 14.23 21.16 3.41
N MET A 159 13.52 21.05 4.54
CA MET A 159 14.13 20.89 5.88
C MET A 159 14.06 19.44 6.37
N ARG A 160 13.89 18.49 5.44
CA ARG A 160 13.81 17.05 5.73
C ARG A 160 15.10 16.55 6.37
N ARG A 161 14.97 15.62 7.31
CA ARG A 161 16.10 14.85 7.87
C ARG A 161 16.51 13.78 6.87
N VAL A 162 17.80 13.75 6.51
CA VAL A 162 18.39 12.67 5.72
C VAL A 162 18.56 11.46 6.63
N TYR A 163 18.10 10.29 6.20
CA TYR A 163 18.34 9.05 6.93
C TYR A 163 19.86 8.74 7.00
N GLN A 164 20.39 8.52 8.21
CA GLN A 164 21.71 7.96 8.45
C GLN A 164 21.54 6.57 9.07
N GLU A 165 22.32 5.59 8.61
CA GLU A 165 22.13 4.15 8.93
C GLU A 165 22.16 3.82 10.43
N ASP A 166 22.80 4.67 11.26
CA ASP A 166 22.97 4.49 12.70
C ASP A 166 21.96 5.28 13.58
N GLU A 167 21.09 6.12 13.00
CA GLU A 167 20.13 6.94 13.74
C GLU A 167 18.70 6.35 13.67
N PRO A 168 17.93 6.32 14.77
CA PRO A 168 16.53 5.91 14.73
C PRO A 168 15.71 6.85 13.83
N LEU A 169 14.70 6.31 13.13
CA LEU A 169 13.81 7.07 12.25
C LEU A 169 12.88 8.00 13.03
N VAL A 170 13.43 9.11 13.54
CA VAL A 170 12.72 10.17 14.22
C VAL A 170 12.33 11.23 13.18
N ALA A 171 11.04 11.24 12.82
CA ALA A 171 10.35 12.23 12.01
C ALA A 171 10.66 12.27 10.49
N GLN A 172 9.61 12.11 9.66
CA GLN A 172 9.58 12.61 8.29
C GLN A 172 8.71 13.88 8.23
N ILE A 173 9.25 15.00 7.76
CA ILE A 173 8.40 16.11 7.31
C ILE A 173 7.86 15.73 5.93
N ASN A 174 6.55 15.78 5.71
CA ASN A 174 5.96 15.67 4.38
C ASN A 174 6.03 17.01 3.63
N GLU A 175 7.27 17.47 3.42
CA GLU A 175 7.64 18.47 2.42
C GLU A 175 7.96 17.77 1.11
N GLY A 176 7.32 18.19 0.03
CA GLY A 176 7.54 17.65 -1.31
C GLY A 176 6.24 17.35 -2.04
N ASN A 177 6.28 17.49 -3.36
CA ASN A 177 5.21 17.10 -4.26
C ASN A 177 5.57 15.75 -4.86
N ALA A 178 4.81 14.70 -4.54
CA ALA A 178 5.08 13.33 -4.97
C ALA A 178 5.28 13.19 -6.49
N ALA A 179 4.65 14.07 -7.28
CA ALA A 179 4.80 14.14 -8.73
C ALA A 179 6.21 14.53 -9.24
N TYR A 180 7.13 14.88 -8.34
CA TYR A 180 8.55 15.17 -8.64
C TYR A 180 9.54 14.36 -7.80
N SER A 181 9.07 13.66 -6.76
CA SER A 181 9.94 12.97 -5.81
C SER A 181 10.69 11.82 -6.46
N ALA A 182 11.97 11.68 -6.12
CA ALA A 182 12.78 10.54 -6.54
C ALA A 182 12.34 9.27 -5.79
N PRO A 183 12.46 8.07 -6.40
CA PRO A 183 12.03 6.81 -5.80
C PRO A 183 12.59 6.56 -4.40
N GLU A 184 13.86 6.90 -4.17
CA GLU A 184 14.53 6.74 -2.89
C GLU A 184 14.03 7.69 -1.79
N GLN A 185 13.39 8.82 -2.14
CA GLN A 185 12.81 9.74 -1.16
C GLN A 185 11.57 9.15 -0.46
N ALA A 186 10.92 8.15 -1.05
CA ALA A 186 9.87 7.36 -0.39
C ALA A 186 10.46 6.43 0.70
N LEU A 187 11.75 6.09 0.60
CA LEU A 187 12.50 5.30 1.59
C LEU A 187 13.20 6.20 2.63
N GLY A 188 12.89 7.51 2.67
CA GLY A 188 13.53 8.47 3.56
C GLY A 188 14.95 8.90 3.15
N MET A 189 15.47 8.44 2.00
CA MET A 189 16.77 8.83 1.49
C MET A 189 16.67 10.10 0.66
N LEU A 190 17.39 11.15 1.07
CA LEU A 190 17.53 12.40 0.31
C LEU A 190 19.02 12.65 0.04
N GLN A 191 19.37 12.79 -1.23
CA GLN A 191 20.75 12.91 -1.71
C GLN A 191 20.81 13.79 -2.97
N PRO A 192 22.01 14.28 -3.39
CA PRO A 192 22.18 15.02 -4.63
C PRO A 192 21.58 14.35 -5.88
N ALA A 193 21.66 13.02 -5.96
CA ALA A 193 21.06 12.25 -7.05
C ALA A 193 19.52 12.32 -7.09
N SER A 194 18.86 12.60 -5.97
CA SER A 194 17.40 12.81 -5.89
C SER A 194 16.99 14.10 -6.60
N ASP A 195 17.77 15.18 -6.45
CA ASP A 195 17.54 16.43 -7.16
C ASP A 195 17.74 16.27 -8.67
N ILE A 196 18.70 15.44 -9.10
CA ILE A 196 18.93 15.11 -10.52
C ILE A 196 17.70 14.39 -11.12
N TYR A 197 17.07 13.49 -10.36
CA TYR A 197 15.83 12.84 -10.79
C TYR A 197 14.66 13.83 -10.88
N ALA A 198 14.47 14.67 -9.86
CA ALA A 198 13.42 15.68 -9.85
C ALA A 198 13.62 16.73 -10.97
N MET A 199 14.87 17.07 -11.31
CA MET A 199 15.22 17.83 -12.52
C MET A 199 14.84 17.08 -13.80
N GLY A 200 15.05 15.76 -13.87
CA GLY A 200 14.55 14.91 -14.96
C GLY A 200 13.03 14.99 -15.14
N VAL A 201 12.28 14.98 -14.04
CA VAL A 201 10.81 15.14 -14.05
C VAL A 201 10.40 16.54 -14.51
N LEU A 202 11.07 17.58 -14.00
CA LEU A 202 10.86 18.97 -14.41
C LEU A 202 11.12 19.15 -15.91
N LEU A 203 12.24 18.65 -16.42
CA LEU A 203 12.59 18.63 -17.84
C LEU A 203 11.51 17.94 -18.66
N PHE A 204 11.03 16.78 -18.22
CA PHE A 204 9.95 16.06 -18.89
C PHE A 204 8.70 16.94 -19.02
N ARG A 205 8.23 17.55 -17.92
CA ARG A 205 7.05 18.43 -17.91
C ARG A 205 7.25 19.70 -18.75
N LEU A 206 8.42 20.33 -18.73
CA LEU A 206 8.69 21.52 -19.53
C LEU A 206 8.78 21.21 -21.03
N LEU A 207 9.24 20.02 -21.42
CA LEU A 207 9.38 19.61 -22.82
C LEU A 207 8.09 19.04 -23.43
N SER A 208 7.24 18.38 -22.66
CA SER A 208 5.98 17.76 -23.15
C SER A 208 4.70 18.51 -22.76
N GLY A 209 4.75 19.33 -21.71
CA GLY A 209 3.57 19.95 -21.08
C GLY A 209 2.91 19.10 -19.98
N THR A 210 3.25 17.81 -19.86
CA THR A 210 2.63 16.87 -18.92
C THR A 210 3.68 16.23 -18.01
N LEU A 211 3.27 15.79 -16.81
CA LEU A 211 4.14 14.97 -15.96
C LEU A 211 4.41 13.59 -16.60
N PRO A 212 5.53 12.90 -16.25
CA PRO A 212 5.78 11.54 -16.70
C PRO A 212 4.81 10.53 -16.06
N TYR A 213 4.38 10.79 -14.82
CA TYR A 213 3.40 9.99 -14.11
C TYR A 213 2.34 10.90 -13.48
N ASP A 214 1.12 10.40 -13.40
CA ASP A 214 -0.03 11.03 -12.76
C ASP A 214 -0.81 9.95 -12.00
N GLY A 215 -1.65 10.32 -11.03
CA GLY A 215 -2.36 9.38 -10.16
C GLY A 215 -3.38 10.08 -9.26
N GLU A 216 -4.26 9.30 -8.63
CA GLU A 216 -5.30 9.83 -7.75
C GLU A 216 -4.74 10.36 -6.42
N ASP A 217 -3.59 9.84 -5.98
CA ASP A 217 -2.92 10.21 -4.73
C ASP A 217 -1.38 10.14 -4.81
N ALA A 218 -0.74 10.58 -3.72
CA ALA A 218 0.72 10.67 -3.61
C ALA A 218 1.42 9.30 -3.49
N GLU A 219 0.75 8.27 -2.97
CA GLU A 219 1.31 6.92 -2.85
C GLU A 219 1.32 6.24 -4.23
N GLU A 220 0.22 6.36 -5.00
CA GLU A 220 0.15 5.87 -6.38
C GLU A 220 1.24 6.52 -7.24
N ILE A 221 1.35 7.86 -7.20
CA ILE A 221 2.35 8.60 -7.96
C ILE A 221 3.77 8.16 -7.57
N SER A 222 4.05 8.00 -6.27
CA SER A 222 5.36 7.51 -5.79
C SER A 222 5.65 6.08 -6.26
N LEU A 223 4.64 5.20 -6.27
CA LEU A 223 4.77 3.83 -6.76
C LEU A 223 5.07 3.78 -8.26
N LYS A 224 4.50 4.70 -9.05
CA LYS A 224 4.80 4.86 -10.49
C LYS A 224 6.22 5.39 -10.71
N HIS A 225 6.63 6.41 -9.95
CA HIS A 225 8.02 6.89 -9.96
C HIS A 225 9.01 5.77 -9.66
N ALA A 226 8.71 4.85 -8.74
CA ALA A 226 9.54 3.68 -8.44
C ALA A 226 9.51 2.60 -9.54
N ASN A 227 8.32 2.17 -10.00
CA ASN A 227 8.17 0.89 -10.72
C ASN A 227 7.78 1.01 -12.21
N GLU A 228 7.07 2.07 -12.62
CA GLU A 228 6.61 2.18 -14.01
C GLU A 228 7.77 2.53 -14.97
N PRO A 229 7.76 2.03 -16.22
CA PRO A 229 8.75 2.43 -17.21
C PRO A 229 8.67 3.94 -17.49
N ILE A 230 9.80 4.56 -17.84
CA ILE A 230 9.82 5.99 -18.22
C ILE A 230 9.12 6.15 -19.57
N PRO A 231 8.03 6.94 -19.68
CA PRO A 231 7.35 7.16 -20.95
C PRO A 231 8.26 7.82 -21.99
N SER A 232 7.93 7.67 -23.27
CA SER A 232 8.72 8.32 -24.33
C SER A 232 8.33 9.79 -24.47
N LEU A 233 9.31 10.67 -24.37
CA LEU A 233 9.13 12.10 -24.66
C LEU A 233 8.80 12.32 -26.13
N ARG A 234 9.42 11.56 -27.06
CA ARG A 234 9.18 11.70 -28.50
C ARG A 234 7.84 11.14 -28.96
N ALA A 235 7.20 10.29 -28.15
CA ALA A 235 5.80 9.90 -28.35
C ALA A 235 4.81 11.04 -28.02
N LEU A 236 5.13 11.90 -27.05
CA LEU A 236 4.34 13.09 -26.71
C LEU A 236 4.69 14.29 -27.60
N ARG A 237 5.95 14.41 -28.01
CA ARG A 237 6.48 15.53 -28.77
C ARG A 237 7.58 15.10 -29.75
N SER A 238 7.18 14.86 -31.00
CA SER A 238 8.01 14.21 -32.02
C SER A 238 9.11 15.09 -32.64
N ASP A 239 9.09 16.42 -32.44
CA ASP A 239 10.15 17.34 -32.88
C ASP A 239 11.42 17.30 -32.00
N LEU A 240 11.38 16.62 -30.85
CA LEU A 240 12.53 16.53 -29.95
C LEU A 240 13.65 15.66 -30.54
N PRO A 241 14.93 16.11 -30.47
CA PRO A 241 16.09 15.27 -30.74
C PRO A 241 16.11 14.02 -29.86
N GLU A 242 16.51 12.88 -30.44
CA GLU A 242 16.67 11.62 -29.70
C GLU A 242 17.72 11.74 -28.58
N SER A 243 18.80 12.47 -28.84
CA SER A 243 19.82 12.86 -27.86
C SER A 243 19.21 13.48 -26.59
N LEU A 244 18.22 14.36 -26.74
CA LEU A 244 17.59 15.06 -25.61
C LEU A 244 16.68 14.13 -24.80
N GLU A 245 15.94 13.23 -25.48
CA GLU A 245 15.16 12.20 -24.79
C GLU A 245 16.06 11.26 -23.99
N LEU A 246 17.21 10.86 -24.54
CA LEU A 246 18.19 10.01 -23.82
C LEU A 246 18.73 10.69 -22.56
N VAL A 247 19.02 12.00 -22.60
CA VAL A 247 19.46 12.76 -21.42
C VAL A 247 18.38 12.80 -20.34
N VAL A 248 17.13 13.10 -20.69
CA VAL A 248 16.02 13.12 -19.70
C VAL A 248 15.77 11.72 -19.14
N ARG A 249 15.84 10.67 -19.96
CA ARG A 249 15.71 9.28 -19.51
C ARG A 249 16.80 8.86 -18.53
N ALA A 250 18.05 9.30 -18.75
CA ALA A 250 19.16 9.03 -17.83
C ALA A 250 19.02 9.79 -16.49
N ALA A 251 18.48 11.01 -16.49
CA ALA A 251 18.14 11.71 -15.25
C ALA A 251 17.03 10.97 -14.48
N LEU A 252 16.06 10.40 -15.20
CA LEU A 252 14.93 9.62 -14.65
C LEU A 252 15.25 8.15 -14.35
N SER A 253 16.51 7.72 -14.37
CA SER A 253 16.91 6.36 -13.97
C SER A 253 16.43 6.06 -12.55
N LYS A 254 15.87 4.86 -12.33
CA LYS A 254 15.25 4.48 -11.05
C LYS A 254 16.32 4.38 -9.95
N SER A 255 17.40 3.65 -10.22
CA SER A 255 18.61 3.61 -9.41
C SER A 255 19.34 4.97 -9.42
N PRO A 256 19.67 5.56 -8.25
CA PRO A 256 20.47 6.79 -8.16
C PRO A 256 21.83 6.71 -8.86
N GLU A 257 22.48 5.54 -8.79
CA GLU A 257 23.79 5.26 -9.39
C GLU A 257 23.79 5.19 -10.93
N ASP A 258 22.61 5.05 -11.54
CA ASP A 258 22.39 5.05 -13.00
C ASP A 258 22.05 6.45 -13.55
N ARG A 259 22.13 7.50 -12.71
CA ARG A 259 21.89 8.91 -13.07
C ARG A 259 23.21 9.62 -13.41
N PHE A 260 23.14 10.91 -13.71
CA PHE A 260 24.33 11.76 -13.83
C PHE A 260 25.07 11.85 -12.49
N ALA A 261 26.41 11.91 -12.54
CA ALA A 261 27.25 11.97 -11.34
C ALA A 261 27.00 13.23 -10.49
N ASP A 262 26.65 14.34 -11.14
CA ASP A 262 26.28 15.61 -10.51
C ASP A 262 25.38 16.43 -11.46
N ALA A 263 24.86 17.57 -10.96
CA ALA A 263 24.01 18.45 -11.74
C ALA A 263 24.75 19.19 -12.89
N SER A 264 26.07 19.38 -12.80
CA SER A 264 26.87 19.98 -13.88
C SER A 264 26.99 19.03 -15.08
N ALA A 265 27.18 17.73 -14.83
CA ALA A 265 27.16 16.70 -15.86
C ALA A 265 25.81 16.62 -16.61
N LEU A 266 24.69 16.79 -15.90
CA LEU A 266 23.36 16.91 -16.53
C LEU A 266 23.28 18.14 -17.45
N ALA A 267 23.71 19.32 -17.00
CA ALA A 267 23.70 20.54 -17.82
C ALA A 267 24.59 20.41 -19.07
N GLN A 268 25.79 19.83 -18.94
CA GLN A 268 26.70 19.56 -20.06
C GLN A 268 26.08 18.59 -21.07
N ALA A 269 25.39 17.54 -20.60
CA ALA A 269 24.70 16.60 -21.46
C ALA A 269 23.51 17.25 -22.21
N LEU A 270 22.75 18.12 -21.55
CA LEU A 270 21.67 18.90 -22.18
C LEU A 270 22.18 19.85 -23.26
N HIS A 271 23.27 20.58 -23.01
CA HIS A 271 23.90 21.42 -24.04
C HIS A 271 24.44 20.61 -25.22
N SER A 272 25.05 19.44 -24.95
CA SER A 272 25.52 18.53 -25.99
C SER A 272 24.36 17.96 -26.83
N ALA A 273 23.19 17.71 -26.21
CA ALA A 273 22.00 17.20 -26.89
C ALA A 273 21.45 18.13 -27.99
N MET A 274 21.77 19.42 -27.91
CA MET A 274 21.35 20.43 -28.89
C MET A 274 22.25 20.51 -30.13
N GLN A 275 23.40 19.83 -30.16
CA GLN A 275 24.33 19.88 -31.29
C GLN A 275 24.06 18.76 -32.31
N PRO A 276 23.82 19.06 -33.60
CA PRO A 276 23.36 18.07 -34.58
C PRO A 276 24.44 17.06 -35.04
N ASP A 277 25.72 17.29 -34.78
CA ASP A 277 26.85 16.47 -35.29
C ASP A 277 27.69 15.77 -34.21
N HIS A 278 27.40 15.97 -32.91
CA HIS A 278 28.15 15.27 -31.85
C HIS A 278 27.64 13.84 -31.68
N GLN A 279 28.49 12.85 -32.00
CA GLN A 279 28.27 11.47 -31.58
C GLN A 279 28.12 11.44 -30.05
N PHE A 280 26.98 10.95 -29.58
CA PHE A 280 26.65 10.92 -28.16
C PHE A 280 27.55 9.92 -27.40
N ALA A 281 28.70 10.42 -26.96
CA ALA A 281 29.49 9.78 -25.93
C ALA A 281 28.76 9.96 -24.59
N ILE A 282 27.75 9.11 -24.36
CA ILE A 282 27.19 8.89 -23.03
C ILE A 282 28.40 8.64 -22.11
N PRO A 283 28.58 9.40 -21.00
CA PRO A 283 29.62 9.10 -20.04
C PRO A 283 29.47 7.63 -19.67
N SER A 284 30.50 6.83 -19.94
CA SER A 284 30.40 5.40 -19.68
C SER A 284 30.16 5.24 -18.18
N VAL A 285 28.92 4.90 -17.81
CA VAL A 285 28.62 4.29 -16.51
C VAL A 285 29.73 3.28 -16.30
N PRO A 286 30.53 3.37 -15.22
CA PRO A 286 31.64 2.48 -15.03
C PRO A 286 31.05 1.08 -14.95
N GLU A 287 31.11 0.36 -16.07
CA GLU A 287 30.64 -1.00 -16.22
C GLU A 287 31.39 -1.77 -15.15
N ARG A 288 30.73 -1.97 -14.00
CA ARG A 288 31.33 -2.63 -12.85
C ARG A 288 31.36 -4.08 -13.26
N ARG A 289 32.38 -4.40 -14.07
CA ARG A 289 32.75 -5.75 -14.45
C ARG A 289 32.99 -6.46 -13.15
N ILE A 290 31.93 -7.12 -12.69
CA ILE A 290 32.04 -8.25 -11.81
C ILE A 290 33.03 -9.15 -12.54
N ALA A 291 34.27 -9.13 -12.06
CA ALA A 291 35.32 -9.95 -12.57
C ALA A 291 34.97 -11.37 -12.12
N VAL A 292 34.01 -11.98 -12.83
CA VAL A 292 33.74 -13.40 -12.79
C VAL A 292 35.05 -14.02 -13.23
N ARG A 293 35.86 -14.36 -12.22
CA ARG A 293 37.16 -14.97 -12.35
C ARG A 293 36.91 -16.39 -12.84
N SER A 294 36.60 -16.50 -14.13
CA SER A 294 36.27 -17.75 -14.79
C SER A 294 37.48 -18.66 -14.66
N HIS A 295 37.41 -19.56 -13.68
CA HIS A 295 38.29 -20.70 -13.65
C HIS A 295 38.04 -21.46 -14.96
N ARG A 296 38.97 -21.30 -15.91
CA ARG A 296 39.05 -22.10 -17.13
C ARG A 296 39.33 -23.56 -16.76
N THR A 297 38.34 -24.24 -16.22
CA THR A 297 38.29 -25.70 -16.23
C THR A 297 38.09 -26.09 -17.69
N ARG A 298 39.11 -26.73 -18.28
CA ARG A 298 39.04 -27.22 -19.65
C ARG A 298 37.89 -28.23 -19.73
N PHE A 299 36.83 -27.89 -20.45
CA PHE A 299 35.67 -28.77 -20.63
C PHE A 299 36.09 -30.01 -21.44
N SER A 300 36.38 -31.09 -20.73
CA SER A 300 36.77 -32.36 -21.34
C SER A 300 35.56 -33.04 -21.94
N TRP A 301 35.53 -33.15 -23.26
CA TRP A 301 34.48 -33.83 -24.03
C TRP A 301 34.26 -35.29 -23.62
N SER A 302 35.22 -35.91 -22.93
CA SER A 302 35.08 -37.26 -22.37
C SER A 302 33.90 -37.38 -21.39
N ARG A 303 33.54 -36.34 -20.64
CA ARG A 303 32.43 -36.40 -19.67
C ARG A 303 31.06 -36.31 -20.33
N ALA A 304 30.90 -35.51 -21.39
CA ALA A 304 29.64 -35.41 -22.12
C ALA A 304 29.26 -36.73 -22.81
N ALA A 305 30.26 -37.44 -23.37
CA ALA A 305 30.08 -38.77 -23.94
C ALA A 305 29.58 -39.79 -22.89
N SER A 306 30.16 -39.78 -21.68
CA SER A 306 29.74 -40.69 -20.60
C SER A 306 28.28 -40.51 -20.18
N PHE A 307 27.79 -39.27 -20.08
CA PHE A 307 26.38 -39.01 -19.77
C PHE A 307 25.46 -39.52 -20.88
N LEU A 308 25.79 -39.29 -22.15
CA LEU A 308 24.99 -39.79 -23.27
C LEU A 308 24.92 -41.33 -23.29
N THR A 309 26.05 -42.01 -23.07
CA THR A 309 26.07 -43.48 -23.00
C THR A 309 25.28 -44.03 -21.83
N LEU A 310 25.30 -43.36 -20.67
CA LEU A 310 24.56 -43.78 -19.48
C LEU A 310 23.05 -43.61 -19.70
N SER A 311 22.62 -42.50 -20.30
CA SER A 311 21.20 -42.27 -20.65
C SER A 311 20.68 -43.31 -21.66
N VAL A 312 21.45 -43.66 -22.69
CA VAL A 312 21.07 -44.70 -23.67
C VAL A 312 20.98 -46.09 -23.01
N LEU A 313 21.87 -46.41 -22.08
CA LEU A 313 21.79 -47.65 -21.28
C LEU A 313 20.56 -47.67 -20.36
N LEU A 314 20.25 -46.55 -19.71
CA LEU A 314 19.08 -46.45 -18.82
C LEU A 314 17.76 -46.61 -19.60
N PHE A 315 17.63 -45.95 -20.76
CA PHE A 315 16.44 -46.04 -21.61
C PHE A 315 16.28 -47.42 -22.27
N SER A 316 17.38 -48.09 -22.64
CA SER A 316 17.31 -49.45 -23.21
C SER A 316 16.98 -50.51 -22.15
N LEU A 317 17.45 -50.36 -20.90
CA LEU A 317 16.99 -51.18 -19.77
C LEU A 317 15.50 -50.95 -19.44
N LEU A 318 15.03 -49.71 -19.47
CA LEU A 318 13.61 -49.38 -19.26
C LEU A 318 12.73 -49.99 -20.38
N GLY A 319 13.16 -49.87 -21.63
CA GLY A 319 12.46 -50.45 -22.79
C GLY A 319 12.42 -51.98 -22.75
N ALA A 320 13.50 -52.65 -22.35
CA ALA A 320 13.54 -54.10 -22.17
C ALA A 320 12.57 -54.58 -21.07
N SER A 321 12.49 -53.85 -19.94
CA SER A 321 11.55 -54.16 -18.85
C SER A 321 10.08 -54.06 -19.30
N ILE A 322 9.74 -53.03 -20.09
CA ILE A 322 8.39 -52.85 -20.66
C ILE A 322 8.08 -53.95 -21.70
N PHE A 323 9.07 -54.37 -22.50
CA PHE A 323 8.90 -55.42 -23.51
C PHE A 323 8.60 -56.80 -22.90
N VAL A 324 9.20 -57.13 -21.75
CA VAL A 324 8.91 -58.38 -21.01
C VAL A 324 7.49 -58.40 -20.45
N PHE A 325 6.95 -57.24 -20.04
CA PHE A 325 5.58 -57.12 -19.52
C PHE A 325 4.49 -57.12 -20.60
N LEU A 326 4.84 -56.87 -21.86
CA LEU A 326 3.90 -56.80 -23.00
C LEU A 326 3.81 -58.12 -23.80
N LEU A 327 4.57 -59.15 -23.46
CA LEU A 327 4.40 -60.48 -24.04
C LEU A 327 3.05 -61.08 -23.58
N PRO A 328 2.14 -61.44 -24.51
CA PRO A 328 0.86 -62.03 -24.12
C PRO A 328 1.10 -63.39 -23.46
N GLN A 329 0.69 -63.52 -22.20
CA GLN A 329 0.78 -64.72 -21.37
C GLN A 329 -0.14 -65.85 -21.89
N ARG A 330 0.15 -66.38 -23.08
CA ARG A 330 -0.45 -67.60 -23.61
C ARG A 330 0.31 -68.83 -23.08
N ILE A 331 -0.18 -69.31 -21.93
CA ILE A 331 -0.19 -70.73 -21.53
C ILE A 331 1.17 -71.46 -21.71
N PHE A 332 2.01 -71.39 -20.69
CA PHE A 332 2.94 -72.48 -20.36
C PHE A 332 2.69 -72.93 -18.92
N THR A 333 1.86 -73.97 -18.75
CA THR A 333 1.70 -74.66 -17.48
C THR A 333 2.90 -75.57 -17.24
N ILE A 334 3.83 -75.16 -16.38
CA ILE A 334 4.85 -76.04 -15.79
C ILE A 334 4.37 -76.42 -14.38
N PRO A 335 4.24 -77.72 -14.05
CA PRO A 335 3.70 -78.13 -12.75
C PRO A 335 4.72 -77.94 -11.63
N GLY A 336 4.28 -77.31 -10.54
CA GLY A 336 5.00 -77.28 -9.27
C GLY A 336 5.87 -76.04 -9.03
N LEU A 337 5.23 -74.90 -8.73
CA LEU A 337 5.76 -73.85 -7.85
C LEU A 337 4.63 -72.85 -7.53
N SER A 338 4.15 -72.87 -6.29
CA SER A 338 3.23 -71.85 -5.75
C SER A 338 4.03 -70.67 -5.21
N PHE A 339 3.51 -69.43 -5.27
CA PHE A 339 3.21 -68.60 -4.08
C PHE A 339 2.64 -67.21 -4.45
N LEU A 340 1.43 -66.96 -3.95
CA LEU A 340 0.81 -65.70 -3.48
C LEU A 340 0.88 -64.40 -4.31
N ASN A 341 -0.31 -63.94 -4.74
CA ASN A 341 -0.59 -62.62 -5.31
C ASN A 341 -0.78 -61.53 -4.23
N VAL A 342 -0.36 -60.29 -4.53
CA VAL A 342 -0.99 -59.05 -4.02
C VAL A 342 -1.22 -58.13 -5.22
N GLY A 343 -2.45 -57.66 -5.40
CA GLY A 343 -2.89 -57.01 -6.65
C GLY A 343 -2.64 -55.49 -6.69
N GLN A 344 -2.20 -55.01 -7.84
CA GLN A 344 -2.43 -53.63 -8.29
C GLN A 344 -3.75 -53.58 -9.07
N THR A 345 -4.55 -52.52 -8.90
CA THR A 345 -5.41 -52.01 -9.98
C THR A 345 -5.28 -50.50 -10.04
N GLY A 346 -4.94 -50.00 -11.24
CA GLY A 346 -4.85 -48.58 -11.55
C GLY A 346 -5.97 -48.15 -12.51
N ILE A 347 -6.41 -46.92 -12.29
CA ILE A 347 -7.24 -46.03 -13.11
C ILE A 347 -7.12 -46.23 -14.64
N ALA A 348 -8.26 -46.20 -15.36
CA ALA A 348 -8.33 -45.66 -16.73
C ALA A 348 -9.73 -45.15 -17.11
N ASN A 349 -9.78 -44.07 -17.89
CA ASN A 349 -10.98 -43.48 -18.53
C ASN A 349 -11.42 -44.35 -19.77
N HIS A 350 -12.49 -44.12 -20.56
CA HIS A 350 -13.32 -42.92 -20.84
C HIS A 350 -14.57 -43.30 -21.70
N ARG A 351 -15.63 -42.46 -21.65
CA ARG A 351 -16.59 -42.07 -22.74
C ARG A 351 -17.67 -43.02 -23.33
N MET A 352 -18.87 -42.41 -23.43
CA MET A 352 -19.96 -42.50 -24.44
C MET A 352 -20.88 -43.74 -24.54
N GLY A 353 -22.19 -43.46 -24.38
CA GLY A 353 -23.16 -43.69 -25.48
C GLY A 353 -24.37 -44.61 -25.24
N ASN A 354 -25.56 -44.01 -25.12
CA ASN A 354 -26.91 -44.52 -25.47
C ASN A 354 -27.43 -45.86 -24.88
N GLY A 355 -28.67 -45.84 -24.37
CA GLY A 355 -29.48 -47.04 -24.15
C GLY A 355 -30.63 -46.82 -23.18
N ALA A 356 -31.88 -46.84 -23.67
CA ALA A 356 -33.07 -46.70 -22.83
C ALA A 356 -33.43 -48.00 -22.11
N SER A 357 -34.05 -47.92 -20.92
CA SER A 357 -35.27 -48.68 -20.58
C SER A 357 -35.86 -48.32 -19.20
N THR A 358 -37.11 -47.89 -19.27
CA THR A 358 -38.20 -47.96 -18.27
C THR A 358 -38.01 -48.75 -16.96
N LEU A 359 -38.51 -48.19 -15.85
CA LEU A 359 -39.52 -48.87 -15.02
C LEU A 359 -40.36 -47.85 -14.20
N ARG A 360 -41.68 -48.09 -14.14
CA ARG A 360 -42.67 -47.30 -13.37
C ARG A 360 -42.72 -47.80 -11.91
N VAL A 361 -43.02 -46.92 -10.94
CA VAL A 361 -44.21 -47.08 -10.06
C VAL A 361 -44.84 -45.70 -9.74
N THR A 362 -46.16 -45.70 -9.92
CA THR A 362 -47.26 -44.76 -9.70
C THR A 362 -47.26 -43.85 -8.44
N PRO A 363 -47.88 -42.64 -8.49
CA PRO A 363 -48.20 -41.79 -7.34
C PRO A 363 -49.64 -41.98 -6.79
N THR A 364 -49.93 -41.48 -5.59
CA THR A 364 -51.28 -41.40 -5.00
C THR A 364 -51.60 -39.97 -4.53
N VAL A 365 -52.85 -39.54 -4.66
CA VAL A 365 -53.33 -38.15 -4.49
C VAL A 365 -54.50 -38.07 -3.47
N LEU A 366 -54.54 -36.94 -2.74
CA LEU A 366 -55.63 -36.18 -2.03
C LEU A 366 -57.12 -36.64 -2.17
N PRO A 367 -58.10 -36.26 -1.29
CA PRO A 367 -58.32 -34.98 -0.54
C PRO A 367 -58.85 -35.14 0.93
N GLY A 368 -59.36 -34.14 1.69
CA GLY A 368 -59.32 -32.65 1.61
C GLY A 368 -60.56 -31.88 2.18
N ARG A 369 -60.33 -30.65 2.73
CA ARG A 369 -61.27 -29.52 3.04
C ARG A 369 -62.21 -29.51 4.30
N ALA A 370 -61.84 -28.67 5.28
CA ALA A 370 -62.58 -27.58 6.00
C ALA A 370 -63.96 -27.75 6.70
N MET A 371 -64.05 -27.20 7.94
CA MET A 371 -65.07 -26.18 8.34
C MET A 371 -64.71 -25.44 9.66
N THR A 372 -65.31 -24.26 9.88
CA THR A 372 -65.13 -23.25 10.96
C THR A 372 -66.30 -23.29 11.99
N PRO A 373 -66.60 -22.29 12.87
CA PRO A 373 -65.84 -21.19 13.53
C PRO A 373 -66.04 -21.10 15.07
N ALA A 374 -65.35 -20.19 15.78
CA ALA A 374 -65.85 -19.55 17.02
C ALA A 374 -65.21 -18.18 17.31
N THR A 375 -66.04 -17.24 17.79
CA THR A 375 -65.75 -15.81 18.10
C THR A 375 -65.34 -15.54 19.56
N GLY A 376 -64.65 -14.42 19.84
CA GLY A 376 -64.58 -13.83 21.18
C GLY A 376 -63.51 -12.72 21.30
N ALA A 377 -63.84 -11.58 21.90
CA ALA A 377 -62.97 -10.39 21.94
C ALA A 377 -62.70 -9.87 23.36
N ASN A 378 -61.60 -9.12 23.50
CA ASN A 378 -61.27 -8.09 24.51
C ASN A 378 -61.62 -8.30 26.00
N SER A 379 -60.63 -8.13 26.89
CA SER A 379 -60.58 -6.95 27.80
C SER A 379 -59.38 -6.93 28.79
N ALA A 380 -58.86 -5.71 29.00
CA ALA A 380 -58.31 -5.14 30.25
C ALA A 380 -57.03 -5.72 30.93
N SER A 381 -55.95 -4.95 30.85
CA SER A 381 -55.03 -4.62 31.96
C SER A 381 -55.76 -3.71 33.00
N PRO A 382 -55.28 -3.39 34.25
CA PRO A 382 -53.87 -3.05 34.56
C PRO A 382 -53.30 -3.29 36.00
N THR A 383 -51.99 -3.00 36.16
CA THR A 383 -51.24 -2.69 37.41
C THR A 383 -51.14 -3.80 38.49
N VAL A 384 -50.06 -3.95 39.30
CA VAL A 384 -49.26 -2.98 40.09
C VAL A 384 -47.81 -3.52 40.35
N ASN A 385 -46.83 -2.59 40.48
CA ASN A 385 -45.55 -2.56 41.26
C ASN A 385 -45.15 -3.75 42.17
N THR A 386 -43.88 -3.98 42.59
CA THR A 386 -42.51 -3.40 42.37
C THR A 386 -41.47 -4.36 42.97
N ASP A 387 -40.18 -4.19 42.62
CA ASP A 387 -38.98 -4.58 43.39
C ASP A 387 -38.93 -5.93 44.13
N GLN A 388 -38.06 -6.84 43.65
CA GLN A 388 -36.83 -7.19 44.38
C GLN A 388 -35.88 -8.04 43.53
N THR A 389 -34.61 -7.65 43.48
CA THR A 389 -33.51 -8.38 42.84
C THR A 389 -33.10 -9.61 43.66
N PRO A 390 -32.66 -10.70 43.00
CA PRO A 390 -31.65 -11.58 43.58
C PRO A 390 -30.41 -11.73 42.69
N VAL A 391 -29.25 -11.71 43.35
CA VAL A 391 -27.91 -11.79 42.77
C VAL A 391 -27.49 -13.25 42.54
N LEU A 392 -26.82 -13.54 41.41
CA LEU A 392 -26.15 -14.83 41.19
C LEU A 392 -25.01 -15.06 42.18
N LYS A 393 -25.03 -16.18 42.91
CA LYS A 393 -23.84 -16.83 43.47
C LYS A 393 -23.99 -18.35 43.44
N SER A 394 -23.16 -19.00 42.64
CA SER A 394 -22.79 -20.42 42.78
C SER A 394 -21.36 -20.59 42.29
N THR A 395 -20.40 -20.45 43.20
CA THR A 395 -18.98 -20.66 42.93
C THR A 395 -18.68 -22.17 42.89
N VAL A 396 -18.29 -22.70 41.74
CA VAL A 396 -17.74 -24.06 41.66
C VAL A 396 -16.26 -23.99 42.01
N VAL A 397 -15.88 -24.68 43.08
CA VAL A 397 -14.47 -24.85 43.49
C VAL A 397 -13.92 -26.08 42.77
N ILE A 398 -12.83 -25.91 42.02
CA ILE A 398 -12.04 -27.01 41.47
C ILE A 398 -10.67 -26.99 42.13
N THR A 399 -10.32 -28.08 42.80
CA THR A 399 -9.00 -28.30 43.42
C THR A 399 -7.97 -28.61 42.33
N PRO A 400 -6.74 -28.05 42.39
CA PRO A 400 -5.69 -28.39 41.45
C PRO A 400 -5.08 -29.75 41.80
N THR A 401 -5.03 -30.67 40.83
CA THR A 401 -4.35 -31.96 40.96
C THR A 401 -3.40 -32.15 39.78
N ASP A 402 -2.13 -32.40 40.11
CA ASP A 402 -1.02 -32.92 39.30
C ASP A 402 -0.86 -32.49 37.83
N THR A 403 0.21 -31.73 37.62
CA THR A 403 0.77 -31.32 36.33
C THR A 403 1.10 -32.52 35.42
N PRO A 404 0.59 -32.53 34.18
CA PRO A 404 1.32 -33.06 33.04
C PRO A 404 2.29 -32.00 32.52
N THR A 405 3.59 -32.28 32.65
CA THR A 405 4.65 -31.99 31.69
C THR A 405 4.45 -30.81 30.70
N PRO A 406 5.13 -29.65 30.86
CA PRO A 406 5.26 -28.66 29.79
C PRO A 406 6.23 -29.22 28.71
N PRO A 407 6.19 -28.75 27.44
CA PRO A 407 6.78 -27.44 27.11
C PRO A 407 6.08 -26.71 25.91
N PRO A 408 6.55 -25.53 25.47
CA PRO A 408 6.46 -24.32 26.32
C PRO A 408 6.02 -23.06 25.57
N PHE A 409 5.75 -23.13 24.26
CA PHE A 409 6.34 -22.21 23.26
C PHE A 409 7.85 -22.10 23.45
N ASP A 410 8.64 -22.65 22.52
CA ASP A 410 10.09 -22.49 22.57
C ASP A 410 10.42 -21.03 22.31
N CYS A 411 10.42 -20.23 23.38
CA CYS A 411 10.51 -18.78 23.34
C CYS A 411 11.88 -18.35 22.80
N VAL A 412 11.97 -18.20 21.48
CA VAL A 412 13.13 -17.60 20.82
C VAL A 412 13.15 -16.12 21.19
N SER A 413 14.16 -15.72 21.96
CA SER A 413 14.35 -14.31 22.31
C SER A 413 14.87 -13.50 21.12
N GLY A 414 14.62 -12.19 21.13
CA GLY A 414 15.00 -11.28 20.06
C GLY A 414 13.88 -10.32 19.70
N THR A 415 13.95 -9.77 18.49
CA THR A 415 12.92 -8.90 17.92
C THR A 415 12.30 -9.57 16.71
N LEU A 416 11.00 -9.38 16.51
CA LEU A 416 10.29 -9.75 15.30
C LEU A 416 9.64 -8.49 14.70
N SER A 417 10.11 -8.09 13.53
CA SER A 417 9.67 -6.89 12.82
C SER A 417 8.57 -7.21 11.80
N MET A 418 7.48 -6.45 11.87
CA MET A 418 6.25 -6.66 11.12
C MET A 418 5.74 -5.32 10.58
N ASP A 419 5.28 -5.31 9.33
CA ASP A 419 4.63 -4.14 8.73
C ASP A 419 3.60 -4.59 7.68
N GLY A 420 2.68 -3.70 7.28
CA GLY A 420 1.70 -3.94 6.21
C GLY A 420 0.29 -3.52 6.57
N SER A 421 -0.69 -4.38 6.27
CA SER A 421 -2.13 -4.15 6.51
C SER A 421 -2.43 -3.46 7.84
N GLN A 422 -3.08 -2.30 7.73
CA GLN A 422 -3.59 -1.54 8.87
C GLN A 422 -4.79 -2.23 9.54
N ASN A 423 -5.54 -3.05 8.80
CA ASN A 423 -6.68 -3.82 9.32
C ASN A 423 -6.22 -4.92 10.29
N LEU A 424 -5.12 -5.61 9.94
CA LEU A 424 -4.49 -6.62 10.79
C LEU A 424 -3.83 -6.06 12.06
N ARG A 425 -3.45 -4.78 12.05
CA ARG A 425 -2.63 -4.18 13.11
C ARG A 425 -3.25 -4.35 14.50
N GLN A 426 -4.55 -4.13 14.67
CA GLN A 426 -5.20 -4.25 15.99
C GLN A 426 -5.26 -5.70 16.48
N LEU A 427 -5.55 -6.65 15.59
CA LEU A 427 -5.52 -8.09 15.87
C LEU A 427 -4.11 -8.52 16.31
N LEU A 428 -3.10 -8.19 15.50
CA LEU A 428 -1.71 -8.55 15.79
C LEU A 428 -1.19 -7.85 17.05
N GLN A 429 -1.57 -6.60 17.35
CA GLN A 429 -1.24 -5.94 18.61
C GLN A 429 -1.76 -6.72 19.83
N GLY A 430 -2.98 -7.24 19.76
CA GLY A 430 -3.55 -8.10 20.81
C GLY A 430 -2.77 -9.40 20.98
N VAL A 431 -2.58 -10.16 19.90
CA VAL A 431 -1.84 -11.44 19.90
C VAL A 431 -0.40 -11.25 20.36
N ASN A 432 0.27 -10.19 19.90
CA ASN A 432 1.65 -9.87 20.27
C ASN A 432 1.78 -9.61 21.78
N SER A 433 0.85 -8.85 22.37
CA SER A 433 0.77 -8.61 23.81
C SER A 433 0.63 -9.92 24.61
N ASP A 434 -0.19 -10.85 24.15
CA ASP A 434 -0.40 -12.14 24.83
C ASP A 434 0.81 -13.08 24.66
N TYR A 435 1.46 -13.08 23.50
CA TYR A 435 2.72 -13.82 23.30
C TYR A 435 3.85 -13.29 24.18
N GLN A 436 4.00 -11.96 24.33
CA GLN A 436 5.04 -11.36 25.18
C GLN A 436 4.88 -11.70 26.67
N LYS A 437 3.65 -11.90 27.15
CA LYS A 437 3.40 -12.37 28.54
C LYS A 437 3.91 -13.79 28.77
N LEU A 438 3.90 -14.63 27.73
CA LEU A 438 4.42 -16.01 27.76
C LEU A 438 5.92 -16.06 27.47
N CYS A 439 6.42 -15.19 26.59
CA CYS A 439 7.81 -15.10 26.14
C CYS A 439 8.40 -13.69 26.38
N PRO A 440 8.76 -13.32 27.63
CA PRO A 440 9.23 -11.96 27.95
C PRO A 440 10.53 -11.50 27.27
N GLY A 441 11.31 -12.45 26.72
CA GLY A 441 12.52 -12.16 25.94
C GLY A 441 12.27 -11.77 24.48
N MET A 442 11.01 -11.64 24.06
CA MET A 442 10.61 -11.35 22.69
C MET A 442 10.02 -9.94 22.56
N ALA A 443 10.52 -9.16 21.61
CA ALA A 443 10.02 -7.82 21.27
C ALA A 443 9.34 -7.82 19.89
N PHE A 444 8.14 -7.25 19.77
CA PHE A 444 7.53 -6.99 18.47
C PHE A 444 7.76 -5.54 18.06
N SER A 445 8.22 -5.33 16.82
CA SER A 445 8.13 -4.03 16.14
C SER A 445 7.03 -4.15 15.11
N LEU A 446 5.85 -3.56 15.37
CA LEU A 446 4.68 -3.68 14.50
C LEU A 446 4.27 -2.29 13.98
N SER A 447 4.51 -2.09 12.68
CA SER A 447 4.09 -0.93 11.90
C SER A 447 2.76 -1.20 11.17
N GLY A 448 2.26 -0.22 10.42
CA GLY A 448 1.02 -0.32 9.65
C GLY A 448 1.06 0.58 8.42
N SER A 449 1.91 0.25 7.45
CA SER A 449 2.01 0.90 6.15
C SER A 449 0.89 0.43 5.18
N SER A 450 1.25 0.03 3.95
CA SER A 450 0.38 -0.63 3.00
C SER A 450 0.93 -2.02 2.69
N SER A 451 0.05 -2.98 2.39
CA SER A 451 0.42 -4.38 2.15
C SER A 451 1.48 -4.52 1.05
N ARG A 452 1.44 -3.65 0.02
CA ARG A 452 2.45 -3.58 -1.05
C ARG A 452 3.79 -3.04 -0.57
N TYR A 453 3.81 -2.00 0.27
CA TYR A 453 5.04 -1.47 0.86
C TYR A 453 5.73 -2.52 1.73
N ALA A 454 4.98 -3.24 2.55
CA ALA A 454 5.53 -4.29 3.40
C ALA A 454 6.09 -5.47 2.61
N LEU A 455 5.39 -5.94 1.57
CA LEU A 455 5.89 -6.99 0.68
C LEU A 455 7.23 -6.60 0.01
N ASN A 456 7.36 -5.35 -0.41
CA ASN A 456 8.63 -4.83 -0.96
C ASN A 456 9.72 -4.73 0.11
N SER A 457 9.40 -4.25 1.31
CA SER A 457 10.32 -4.14 2.45
C SER A 457 10.85 -5.52 2.90
N LEU A 458 9.98 -6.54 2.89
CA LEU A 458 10.34 -7.93 3.14
C LEU A 458 11.25 -8.52 2.05
N GLN A 459 11.09 -8.12 0.79
CA GLN A 459 12.01 -8.50 -0.29
C GLN A 459 13.39 -7.83 -0.17
N GLN A 460 13.45 -6.67 0.48
CA GLN A 460 14.70 -5.96 0.80
C GLN A 460 15.33 -6.44 2.13
N ASN A 461 14.67 -7.33 2.87
CA ASN A 461 15.04 -7.79 4.23
C ASN A 461 15.06 -6.65 5.27
N HIS A 462 14.26 -5.60 5.07
CA HIS A 462 14.08 -4.52 6.04
C HIS A 462 13.12 -4.89 7.19
N ILE A 463 12.28 -5.91 6.98
CA ILE A 463 11.37 -6.50 7.98
C ILE A 463 11.40 -8.03 7.90
N ASP A 464 11.05 -8.71 8.99
CA ASP A 464 10.96 -10.17 9.06
C ASP A 464 9.66 -10.72 8.46
N VAL A 465 8.56 -9.96 8.58
CA VAL A 465 7.21 -10.36 8.20
C VAL A 465 6.45 -9.21 7.52
N ALA A 466 5.86 -9.46 6.35
CA ALA A 466 4.89 -8.54 5.74
C ALA A 466 3.46 -9.02 6.00
N THR A 467 2.53 -8.11 6.30
CA THR A 467 1.12 -8.41 6.57
C THR A 467 0.24 -7.90 5.43
N SER A 468 -0.78 -8.67 5.01
CA SER A 468 -1.59 -8.32 3.83
C SER A 468 -3.02 -8.87 3.91
N ASP A 469 -3.99 -8.03 3.51
CA ASP A 469 -5.40 -8.41 3.28
C ASP A 469 -5.60 -9.09 1.90
N LEU A 470 -4.57 -9.04 1.05
CA LEU A 470 -4.57 -9.53 -0.34
C LEU A 470 -3.51 -10.61 -0.53
N SER A 471 -3.78 -11.54 -1.46
CA SER A 471 -2.81 -12.58 -1.81
C SER A 471 -1.66 -11.99 -2.65
N ALA A 472 -0.42 -12.14 -2.19
CA ALA A 472 0.76 -11.72 -2.94
C ALA A 472 1.07 -12.69 -4.09
N ARG A 473 1.54 -12.17 -5.23
CA ARG A 473 1.99 -13.03 -6.33
C ARG A 473 3.15 -13.92 -5.90
N PRO A 474 3.11 -15.24 -6.16
CA PRO A 474 4.13 -16.17 -5.70
C PRO A 474 5.47 -15.90 -6.38
N THR A 475 6.52 -15.70 -5.57
CA THR A 475 7.91 -15.60 -6.03
C THR A 475 8.70 -16.81 -5.54
N ARG A 476 9.97 -16.95 -5.95
CA ARG A 476 10.81 -18.10 -5.52
C ARG A 476 11.23 -18.06 -4.05
N THR A 477 11.11 -16.92 -3.39
CA THR A 477 11.62 -16.72 -2.02
C THR A 477 10.54 -16.32 -1.02
N LEU A 478 9.38 -15.85 -1.50
CA LEU A 478 8.25 -15.46 -0.65
C LEU A 478 7.42 -16.68 -0.26
N THR A 479 7.20 -16.87 1.05
CA THR A 479 6.31 -17.90 1.61
C THR A 479 5.07 -17.25 2.20
N ASP A 480 3.91 -17.80 1.90
CA ASP A 480 2.60 -17.37 2.40
C ASP A 480 2.20 -18.17 3.65
N HIS A 481 1.79 -17.47 4.71
CA HIS A 481 1.20 -18.04 5.92
C HIS A 481 -0.18 -17.41 6.17
N PRO A 482 -1.27 -17.99 5.63
CA PRO A 482 -2.63 -17.54 5.92
C PRO A 482 -2.98 -17.73 7.40
N ILE A 483 -3.32 -16.64 8.09
CA ILE A 483 -3.58 -16.63 9.53
C ILE A 483 -5.06 -16.52 9.89
N ALA A 484 -5.79 -15.62 9.24
CA ALA A 484 -7.17 -15.29 9.58
C ALA A 484 -8.08 -15.24 8.33
N ALA A 485 -9.38 -15.32 8.55
CA ALA A 485 -10.37 -14.73 7.66
C ALA A 485 -11.02 -13.55 8.37
N MET A 486 -11.05 -12.38 7.73
CA MET A 486 -11.47 -11.10 8.31
C MET A 486 -12.83 -10.68 7.73
N LEU A 487 -13.81 -10.39 8.59
CA LEU A 487 -15.11 -9.87 8.15
C LEU A 487 -15.05 -8.37 7.85
N TYR A 488 -15.73 -7.99 6.77
CA TYR A 488 -16.11 -6.61 6.48
C TYR A 488 -17.61 -6.42 6.66
N ALA A 489 -18.03 -5.17 6.67
CA ALA A 489 -19.42 -4.77 6.81
C ALA A 489 -19.72 -3.62 5.85
N ILE A 490 -20.93 -3.64 5.28
CA ILE A 490 -21.54 -2.43 4.71
C ILE A 490 -22.17 -1.67 5.86
N ILE A 491 -21.92 -0.36 5.89
CA ILE A 491 -22.35 0.55 6.95
C ILE A 491 -23.17 1.70 6.38
N LEU A 492 -24.28 2.01 7.05
CA LEU A 492 -25.17 3.12 6.73
C LEU A 492 -25.18 4.17 7.84
N SER A 493 -25.53 5.40 7.51
CA SER A 493 -25.82 6.42 8.51
C SER A 493 -27.15 6.09 9.23
N PRO A 494 -27.26 6.30 10.56
CA PRO A 494 -28.43 5.83 11.34
C PRO A 494 -29.80 6.43 10.96
N ASP A 495 -29.80 7.50 10.15
CA ASP A 495 -30.99 8.10 9.55
C ASP A 495 -31.61 7.27 8.41
N VAL A 496 -30.84 6.40 7.75
CA VAL A 496 -31.31 5.62 6.59
C VAL A 496 -32.31 4.52 6.99
N GLN A 497 -32.19 3.96 8.20
CA GLN A 497 -33.16 2.99 8.78
C GLN A 497 -33.43 1.73 7.93
N ILE A 498 -32.53 1.38 7.00
CA ILE A 498 -32.55 0.12 6.25
C ILE A 498 -31.70 -0.92 7.01
N SER A 499 -32.22 -2.14 7.19
CA SER A 499 -31.53 -3.23 7.91
C SER A 499 -30.74 -4.20 7.02
N GLY A 500 -30.94 -4.16 5.71
CA GLY A 500 -30.28 -5.03 4.74
C GLY A 500 -30.43 -4.55 3.30
N LEU A 501 -29.43 -4.82 2.48
CA LEU A 501 -29.40 -4.50 1.06
C LEU A 501 -29.25 -5.80 0.25
N SER A 502 -29.86 -5.85 -0.93
CA SER A 502 -29.55 -6.92 -1.89
C SER A 502 -28.23 -6.66 -2.60
N SER A 503 -27.53 -7.70 -3.03
CA SER A 503 -26.29 -7.55 -3.84
C SER A 503 -26.53 -6.69 -5.08
N ALA A 504 -27.69 -6.80 -5.72
CA ALA A 504 -28.09 -5.96 -6.85
C ALA A 504 -28.26 -4.49 -6.45
N SER A 505 -28.89 -4.20 -5.31
CA SER A 505 -29.04 -2.83 -4.79
C SER A 505 -27.69 -2.19 -4.47
N ILE A 506 -26.74 -2.97 -3.93
CA ILE A 506 -25.39 -2.49 -3.66
C ILE A 506 -24.68 -2.13 -4.97
N GLN A 507 -24.75 -3.01 -5.98
CA GLN A 507 -24.19 -2.74 -7.31
C GLN A 507 -24.82 -1.50 -7.96
N ASP A 508 -26.15 -1.36 -7.91
CA ASP A 508 -26.86 -0.19 -8.43
C ASP A 508 -26.46 1.13 -7.74
N ILE A 509 -26.17 1.11 -6.43
CA ILE A 509 -25.64 2.27 -5.71
C ILE A 509 -24.22 2.61 -6.17
N TYR A 510 -23.31 1.64 -6.19
CA TYR A 510 -21.90 1.86 -6.50
C TYR A 510 -21.61 2.09 -7.99
N GLU A 511 -22.55 1.75 -8.88
CA GLU A 511 -22.58 2.17 -10.28
C GLU A 511 -23.32 3.51 -10.50
N GLY A 512 -23.98 4.06 -9.47
CA GLY A 512 -24.72 5.33 -9.53
C GLY A 512 -26.05 5.26 -10.28
N ARG A 513 -26.63 4.06 -10.46
CA ARG A 513 -27.99 3.86 -10.99
C ARG A 513 -29.06 4.22 -9.97
N VAL A 514 -28.87 3.85 -8.72
CA VAL A 514 -29.70 4.24 -7.57
C VAL A 514 -29.02 5.38 -6.84
N THR A 515 -29.74 6.48 -6.61
CA THR A 515 -29.19 7.72 -6.04
C THR A 515 -29.99 8.31 -4.89
N ASN A 516 -31.16 7.74 -4.58
CA ASN A 516 -32.00 8.06 -3.43
C ASN A 516 -32.46 6.76 -2.74
N TRP A 517 -32.46 6.75 -1.40
CA TRP A 517 -32.82 5.58 -0.59
C TRP A 517 -34.26 5.09 -0.80
N SER A 518 -35.18 5.98 -1.18
CA SER A 518 -36.59 5.64 -1.46
C SER A 518 -36.75 4.74 -2.69
N GLU A 519 -35.78 4.73 -3.62
CA GLU A 519 -35.77 3.83 -4.77
C GLU A 519 -35.65 2.34 -4.36
N ILE A 520 -35.09 2.09 -3.17
CA ILE A 520 -34.83 0.76 -2.60
C ILE A 520 -35.48 0.55 -1.22
N GLY A 521 -36.51 1.34 -0.90
CA GLY A 521 -37.36 1.14 0.28
C GLY A 521 -36.94 1.86 1.57
N GLY A 522 -35.95 2.77 1.50
CA GLY A 522 -35.59 3.67 2.60
C GLY A 522 -36.34 5.01 2.57
N PRO A 523 -35.86 6.02 3.33
CA PRO A 523 -36.40 7.38 3.32
C PRO A 523 -36.21 8.08 1.96
N ASP A 524 -36.97 9.15 1.71
CA ASP A 524 -36.72 10.06 0.59
C ASP A 524 -35.50 10.93 0.88
N GLU A 525 -34.33 10.35 0.64
CA GLU A 525 -33.03 10.93 0.96
C GLU A 525 -31.97 10.52 -0.06
N ARG A 526 -31.11 11.47 -0.44
CA ARG A 526 -30.02 11.24 -1.38
C ARG A 526 -28.95 10.33 -0.77
N ILE A 527 -28.51 9.33 -1.54
CA ILE A 527 -27.40 8.46 -1.17
C ILE A 527 -26.07 9.22 -1.29
N THR A 528 -25.31 9.25 -0.20
CA THR A 528 -23.97 9.86 -0.12
C THR A 528 -22.92 8.77 0.07
N VAL A 529 -22.31 8.31 -1.03
CA VAL A 529 -21.24 7.30 -0.95
C VAL A 529 -19.97 7.93 -0.36
N MET A 530 -19.47 7.39 0.75
CA MET A 530 -18.14 7.71 1.29
C MET A 530 -17.12 6.81 0.61
N GLN A 531 -16.59 7.30 -0.51
CA GLN A 531 -15.80 6.49 -1.44
C GLN A 531 -14.40 6.22 -0.87
N ARG A 532 -14.03 4.94 -0.89
CA ARG A 532 -12.66 4.50 -0.62
C ARG A 532 -11.76 4.71 -1.86
N PRO A 533 -10.44 4.87 -1.69
CA PRO A 533 -9.50 4.97 -2.82
C PRO A 533 -9.55 3.73 -3.73
N GLY A 534 -9.43 3.90 -5.05
CA GLY A 534 -9.54 2.79 -6.01
C GLY A 534 -8.40 1.74 -5.91
N ASN A 535 -7.33 2.08 -5.21
CA ASN A 535 -6.12 1.29 -4.91
C ASN A 535 -6.13 0.66 -3.50
N ASP A 536 -7.16 0.92 -2.69
CA ASP A 536 -7.32 0.39 -1.33
C ASP A 536 -7.57 -1.13 -1.34
N THR A 537 -6.98 -1.86 -0.38
CA THR A 537 -7.09 -3.32 -0.32
C THR A 537 -8.53 -3.78 -0.05
N VAL A 538 -9.27 -3.07 0.80
CA VAL A 538 -10.68 -3.36 1.08
C VAL A 538 -11.55 -3.04 -0.15
N THR A 539 -11.20 -2.03 -0.95
CA THR A 539 -11.85 -1.79 -2.25
C THR A 539 -11.63 -2.92 -3.26
N ALA A 540 -10.44 -3.52 -3.29
CA ALA A 540 -10.20 -4.71 -4.11
C ALA A 540 -11.02 -5.92 -3.63
N ILE A 541 -11.15 -6.12 -2.32
CA ILE A 541 -11.96 -7.18 -1.69
C ILE A 541 -13.46 -6.96 -1.95
N PHE A 542 -13.96 -5.74 -1.75
CA PHE A 542 -15.36 -5.37 -2.02
C PHE A 542 -15.72 -5.55 -3.50
N ARG A 543 -14.81 -5.14 -4.41
CA ARG A 543 -14.95 -5.40 -5.84
C ARG A 543 -15.07 -6.90 -6.14
N ALA A 544 -14.17 -7.71 -5.59
CA ALA A 544 -14.11 -9.14 -5.86
C ALA A 544 -15.35 -9.89 -5.34
N PHE A 545 -15.80 -9.60 -4.12
CA PHE A 545 -16.78 -10.43 -3.41
C PHE A 545 -18.19 -9.81 -3.24
N VAL A 546 -18.39 -8.53 -3.57
CA VAL A 546 -19.70 -7.86 -3.51
C VAL A 546 -20.12 -7.26 -4.85
N LEU A 547 -19.19 -6.65 -5.59
CA LEU A 547 -19.48 -6.07 -6.92
C LEU A 547 -19.27 -7.05 -8.10
N ASN A 548 -19.07 -8.35 -7.84
CA ASN A 548 -18.83 -9.37 -8.89
C ASN A 548 -17.66 -9.05 -9.85
N GLY A 549 -16.67 -8.28 -9.40
CA GLY A 549 -15.53 -7.81 -10.19
C GLY A 549 -15.71 -6.42 -10.83
N GLU A 550 -16.91 -5.83 -10.79
CA GLU A 550 -17.18 -4.52 -11.42
C GLU A 550 -16.60 -3.33 -10.65
N SER A 551 -16.24 -2.28 -11.36
CA SER A 551 -15.66 -1.07 -10.76
C SER A 551 -16.74 -0.11 -10.22
N GLU A 552 -16.41 0.62 -9.17
CA GLU A 552 -17.25 1.70 -8.66
C GLU A 552 -17.25 2.88 -9.64
N HIS A 553 -18.40 3.21 -10.20
CA HIS A 553 -18.60 4.34 -11.12
C HIS A 553 -19.32 5.53 -10.48
N VAL A 554 -19.83 5.35 -9.25
CA VAL A 554 -20.47 6.40 -8.46
C VAL A 554 -19.49 7.52 -8.09
N LYS A 555 -19.98 8.75 -8.06
CA LYS A 555 -19.25 9.91 -7.55
C LYS A 555 -19.55 10.07 -6.06
N GLY A 556 -18.63 9.60 -5.21
CA GLY A 556 -18.72 9.76 -3.76
C GLY A 556 -17.83 10.87 -3.20
N ILE A 557 -17.86 11.02 -1.88
CA ILE A 557 -16.93 11.85 -1.11
C ILE A 557 -15.69 10.99 -0.83
N LYS A 558 -14.55 11.30 -1.46
CA LYS A 558 -13.28 10.62 -1.18
C LYS A 558 -12.69 11.10 0.15
N LEU A 559 -12.26 10.16 0.99
CA LEU A 559 -11.66 10.41 2.30
C LEU A 559 -10.24 9.83 2.36
N LYS A 560 -9.38 10.39 3.23
CA LYS A 560 -8.05 9.82 3.52
C LYS A 560 -8.08 8.71 4.57
N GLN A 561 -9.01 8.79 5.54
CA GLN A 561 -9.19 7.85 6.65
C GLN A 561 -10.53 8.14 7.35
N GLY A 562 -10.96 7.23 8.24
CA GLY A 562 -12.10 7.45 9.15
C GLY A 562 -13.48 7.30 8.50
N TRP A 563 -13.63 6.32 7.60
CA TRP A 563 -14.86 6.08 6.85
C TRP A 563 -16.06 5.81 7.76
N ALA A 564 -15.91 5.01 8.81
CA ALA A 564 -17.02 4.73 9.73
C ALA A 564 -17.48 5.97 10.51
N GLN A 565 -16.55 6.86 10.90
CA GLN A 565 -16.91 8.13 11.55
C GLN A 565 -17.56 9.12 10.58
N ALA A 566 -17.14 9.13 9.30
CA ALA A 566 -17.74 9.99 8.28
C ALA A 566 -19.17 9.56 7.93
N VAL A 567 -19.43 8.25 7.82
CA VAL A 567 -20.79 7.69 7.66
C VAL A 567 -21.66 8.03 8.88
N ALA A 568 -21.14 7.87 10.10
CA ALA A 568 -21.88 8.22 11.32
C ALA A 568 -22.26 9.71 11.45
N GLN A 569 -21.61 10.59 10.68
CA GLN A 569 -21.78 12.06 10.75
C GLN A 569 -22.46 12.67 9.52
N THR A 570 -22.71 11.89 8.47
CA THR A 570 -23.25 12.39 7.21
C THR A 570 -24.59 11.73 6.89
N GLN A 571 -25.60 12.56 6.65
CA GLN A 571 -26.94 12.13 6.30
C GLN A 571 -26.94 11.32 4.98
N GLY A 572 -27.75 10.26 4.93
CA GLY A 572 -27.92 9.40 3.77
C GLY A 572 -26.66 8.63 3.36
N ALA A 573 -25.67 8.47 4.24
CA ALA A 573 -24.36 7.97 3.86
C ALA A 573 -24.25 6.44 3.84
N ILE A 574 -23.39 5.94 2.94
CA ILE A 574 -23.00 4.53 2.83
C ILE A 574 -21.49 4.41 2.65
N SER A 575 -20.90 3.38 3.27
CA SER A 575 -19.53 2.92 3.02
C SER A 575 -19.39 1.43 3.31
N TYR A 576 -18.18 0.93 3.21
CA TYR A 576 -17.77 -0.37 3.71
C TYR A 576 -16.42 -0.29 4.45
N VAL A 577 -16.31 -1.09 5.52
CA VAL A 577 -15.18 -1.08 6.48
C VAL A 577 -15.01 -2.48 7.10
N THR A 578 -13.96 -2.69 7.91
CA THR A 578 -13.85 -3.92 8.72
C THR A 578 -15.01 -4.02 9.72
N LEU A 579 -15.41 -5.24 10.09
CA LEU A 579 -16.47 -5.44 11.09
C LEU A 579 -16.10 -4.83 12.45
N ALA A 580 -14.82 -4.87 12.83
CA ALA A 580 -14.33 -4.23 14.06
C ALA A 580 -14.43 -2.69 14.01
N GLU A 581 -14.05 -2.05 12.89
CA GLU A 581 -14.23 -0.60 12.71
C GLU A 581 -15.72 -0.23 12.80
N ALA A 582 -16.58 -0.97 12.10
CA ALA A 582 -18.03 -0.74 12.14
C ALA A 582 -18.61 -0.84 13.55
N GLN A 583 -18.26 -1.87 14.31
CA GLN A 583 -18.73 -2.08 15.69
C GLN A 583 -18.24 -0.99 16.67
N SER A 584 -17.13 -0.32 16.36
CA SER A 584 -16.61 0.80 17.15
C SER A 584 -17.30 2.14 16.85
N ALA A 585 -18.03 2.23 15.74
CA ALA A 585 -18.66 3.44 15.24
C ALA A 585 -20.17 3.49 15.52
N ARG A 586 -20.76 4.69 15.43
CA ARG A 586 -22.20 4.90 15.55
C ARG A 586 -22.86 4.82 14.17
N VAL A 587 -22.80 3.64 13.56
CA VAL A 587 -23.33 3.35 12.22
C VAL A 587 -24.24 2.13 12.26
N ASP A 588 -25.17 2.04 11.31
CA ASP A 588 -26.00 0.85 11.14
C ASP A 588 -25.25 -0.18 10.28
N ILE A 589 -25.01 -1.36 10.83
CA ILE A 589 -24.41 -2.50 10.12
C ILE A 589 -25.52 -3.28 9.43
N VAL A 590 -25.46 -3.38 8.09
CA VAL A 590 -26.53 -3.98 7.29
C VAL A 590 -26.15 -5.33 6.69
N GLY A 591 -27.16 -6.19 6.53
CA GLY A 591 -26.99 -7.50 5.90
C GLY A 591 -26.89 -7.41 4.38
N ILE A 592 -26.14 -8.34 3.77
CA ILE A 592 -26.11 -8.56 2.32
C ILE A 592 -27.03 -9.75 2.02
N ASP A 593 -28.01 -9.56 1.13
CA ASP A 593 -29.03 -10.57 0.77
C ASP A 593 -29.73 -11.21 1.99
N GLY A 594 -29.90 -10.41 3.06
CA GLY A 594 -30.53 -10.83 4.32
C GLY A 594 -29.60 -11.48 5.35
N VAL A 595 -28.30 -11.62 5.05
CA VAL A 595 -27.29 -12.20 5.95
C VAL A 595 -26.43 -11.10 6.58
N LEU A 596 -26.38 -11.03 7.91
CA LEU A 596 -25.53 -10.07 8.63
C LEU A 596 -24.06 -10.57 8.72
N PRO A 597 -23.07 -9.66 8.78
CA PRO A 597 -21.67 -10.01 9.04
C PRO A 597 -21.51 -10.54 10.47
N ALA A 598 -21.20 -11.83 10.61
CA ALA A 598 -20.96 -12.48 11.88
C ALA A 598 -20.02 -13.68 11.72
N ILE A 599 -19.30 -14.03 12.79
CA ILE A 599 -18.42 -15.22 12.81
C ILE A 599 -19.18 -16.49 12.43
N GLN A 600 -20.43 -16.63 12.88
CA GLN A 600 -21.28 -17.78 12.55
C GLN A 600 -21.61 -17.83 11.06
N THR A 601 -21.97 -16.70 10.43
CA THR A 601 -22.32 -16.65 9.01
C THR A 601 -21.10 -16.78 8.09
N LEU A 602 -19.91 -16.40 8.57
CA LEU A 602 -18.64 -16.74 7.91
C LEU A 602 -18.36 -18.24 7.96
N LEU A 603 -18.47 -18.86 9.15
CA LEU A 603 -18.23 -20.30 9.33
C LEU A 603 -19.21 -21.18 8.54
N GLU A 604 -20.46 -20.72 8.38
CA GLU A 604 -21.49 -21.36 7.56
C GLU A 604 -21.32 -21.09 6.05
N GLY A 605 -20.53 -20.09 5.66
CA GLY A 605 -20.34 -19.68 4.27
C GLY A 605 -21.53 -18.94 3.67
N THR A 606 -22.35 -18.31 4.50
CA THR A 606 -23.57 -17.59 4.08
C THR A 606 -23.34 -16.09 3.89
N TYR A 607 -22.31 -15.51 4.51
CA TYR A 607 -21.92 -14.11 4.30
C TYR A 607 -20.77 -13.98 3.30
N PRO A 608 -20.89 -13.14 2.25
CA PRO A 608 -19.92 -13.11 1.15
C PRO A 608 -18.73 -12.18 1.37
N PHE A 609 -18.79 -11.21 2.29
CA PHE A 609 -17.83 -10.10 2.31
C PHE A 609 -16.75 -10.28 3.40
N TRP A 610 -15.72 -11.06 3.05
CA TRP A 610 -14.54 -11.31 3.88
C TRP A 610 -13.28 -11.54 3.02
N SER A 611 -12.10 -11.46 3.62
CA SER A 611 -10.80 -11.77 3.01
C SER A 611 -10.06 -12.83 3.80
N ILE A 612 -9.01 -13.39 3.20
CA ILE A 612 -7.99 -14.16 3.92
C ILE A 612 -6.84 -13.20 4.23
N GLU A 613 -6.40 -13.26 5.48
CA GLU A 613 -5.32 -12.45 6.00
C GLU A 613 -4.01 -13.22 6.01
N HIS A 614 -2.97 -12.61 5.46
CA HIS A 614 -1.71 -13.24 5.16
C HIS A 614 -0.56 -12.64 5.97
N LEU A 615 0.30 -13.51 6.49
CA LEU A 615 1.66 -13.16 6.90
C LEU A 615 2.64 -13.74 5.88
N TYR A 616 3.53 -12.93 5.34
CA TYR A 616 4.54 -13.33 4.37
C TYR A 616 5.93 -13.30 4.98
N THR A 617 6.78 -14.27 4.61
CA THR A 617 8.20 -14.33 5.02
C THR A 617 9.13 -14.63 3.85
N GLN A 618 10.43 -14.33 3.99
CA GLN A 618 11.45 -14.92 3.13
C GLN A 618 11.74 -16.36 3.60
N GLY A 619 11.59 -17.35 2.72
CA GLY A 619 11.69 -18.76 3.06
C GLY A 619 10.78 -19.13 4.24
N ASP A 620 11.26 -19.99 5.13
CA ASP A 620 10.52 -20.41 6.33
C ASP A 620 10.38 -19.31 7.41
N GLY A 621 10.93 -18.11 7.18
CA GLY A 621 10.96 -17.01 8.15
C GLY A 621 12.04 -17.17 9.23
N SER A 622 12.18 -16.14 10.08
CA SER A 622 13.13 -16.14 11.19
C SER A 622 12.76 -17.18 12.26
N ALA A 623 13.72 -17.56 13.11
CA ALA A 623 13.47 -18.49 14.21
C ALA A 623 12.40 -17.96 15.18
N GLN A 624 12.35 -16.64 15.38
CA GLN A 624 11.32 -15.92 16.12
C GLN A 624 9.94 -16.11 15.46
N PHE A 625 9.84 -15.92 14.14
CA PHE A 625 8.59 -16.16 13.42
C PHE A 625 8.12 -17.61 13.50
N GLN A 626 9.02 -18.57 13.31
CA GLN A 626 8.70 -20.01 13.37
C GLN A 626 8.21 -20.43 14.77
N ALA A 627 8.72 -19.81 15.84
CA ALA A 627 8.24 -20.03 17.21
C ALA A 627 6.91 -19.30 17.53
N TYR A 628 6.60 -18.23 16.80
CA TYR A 628 5.39 -17.41 16.96
C TYR A 628 4.19 -17.93 16.15
N LEU A 629 4.41 -18.46 14.93
CA LEU A 629 3.33 -18.94 14.05
C LEU A 629 2.41 -20.02 14.68
N PRO A 630 2.90 -20.96 15.52
CA PRO A 630 2.02 -21.88 16.26
C PRO A 630 1.12 -21.19 17.30
N PHE A 631 1.53 -20.04 17.84
CA PHE A 631 0.75 -19.28 18.83
C PHE A 631 -0.45 -18.57 18.20
N LEU A 632 -0.24 -17.88 17.07
CA LEU A 632 -1.31 -17.31 16.23
C LEU A 632 -2.42 -18.32 15.92
N ALA A 633 -2.03 -19.57 15.70
CA ALA A 633 -2.93 -20.66 15.36
C ALA A 633 -3.44 -21.46 16.58
N SER A 634 -3.20 -20.97 17.80
CA SER A 634 -3.61 -21.63 19.04
C SER A 634 -5.08 -21.35 19.36
N LYS A 635 -5.67 -22.18 20.23
CA LYS A 635 -7.05 -21.96 20.70
C LYS A 635 -7.19 -20.73 21.60
N GLN A 636 -6.11 -20.27 22.24
CA GLN A 636 -6.13 -19.11 23.13
C GLN A 636 -6.51 -17.83 22.36
N GLU A 637 -5.89 -17.62 21.20
CA GLU A 637 -6.02 -16.40 20.40
C GLU A 637 -7.37 -16.28 19.67
N THR A 638 -8.17 -17.35 19.63
CA THR A 638 -9.53 -17.34 19.04
C THR A 638 -10.41 -16.22 19.57
N THR A 639 -10.22 -15.81 20.83
CA THR A 639 -10.96 -14.69 21.44
C THR A 639 -10.53 -13.33 20.88
N ILE A 640 -9.23 -13.11 20.70
CA ILE A 640 -8.68 -11.87 20.13
C ILE A 640 -9.06 -11.76 18.65
N PHE A 641 -8.99 -12.85 17.89
CA PHE A 641 -9.48 -12.89 16.51
C PHE A 641 -10.97 -12.51 16.47
N ALA A 642 -11.81 -13.13 17.29
CA ALA A 642 -13.25 -12.85 17.34
C ALA A 642 -13.58 -11.39 17.69
N GLN A 643 -12.84 -10.79 18.63
CA GLN A 643 -12.97 -9.37 19.00
C GLN A 643 -12.62 -8.40 17.86
N ASN A 644 -11.80 -8.84 16.90
CA ASN A 644 -11.44 -8.06 15.72
C ASN A 644 -12.26 -8.45 14.47
N GLY A 645 -13.35 -9.21 14.62
CA GLY A 645 -14.19 -9.66 13.50
C GLY A 645 -13.54 -10.74 12.64
N ALA A 646 -12.53 -11.44 13.17
CA ALA A 646 -11.75 -12.44 12.45
C ALA A 646 -11.95 -13.86 12.99
N VAL A 647 -11.59 -14.85 12.17
CA VAL A 647 -11.58 -16.29 12.51
C VAL A 647 -10.24 -16.89 12.07
N PRO A 648 -9.51 -17.65 12.91
CA PRO A 648 -8.28 -18.31 12.47
C PRO A 648 -8.54 -19.26 11.27
N VAL A 649 -7.68 -19.21 10.24
CA VAL A 649 -7.85 -20.01 9.00
C VAL A 649 -8.01 -21.51 9.27
N LYS A 650 -7.36 -22.04 10.33
CA LYS A 650 -7.48 -23.45 10.73
C LYS A 650 -8.87 -23.88 11.22
N MET A 651 -9.78 -22.94 11.47
CA MET A 651 -11.19 -23.22 11.79
C MET A 651 -12.07 -23.30 10.55
N LEU A 652 -11.58 -22.89 9.37
CA LEU A 652 -12.32 -22.94 8.12
C LEU A 652 -12.20 -24.31 7.44
N SER A 653 -13.27 -24.71 6.76
CA SER A 653 -13.24 -25.89 5.91
C SER A 653 -12.52 -25.60 4.59
N GLN A 654 -11.93 -26.63 3.96
CA GLN A 654 -11.27 -26.49 2.66
C GLN A 654 -12.22 -25.99 1.57
N SER A 655 -13.51 -26.37 1.63
CA SER A 655 -14.55 -25.84 0.73
C SER A 655 -14.83 -24.35 0.96
N MET A 656 -14.68 -23.84 2.19
CA MET A 656 -14.82 -22.42 2.50
C MET A 656 -13.62 -21.60 2.02
N LEU A 657 -12.39 -22.11 2.21
CA LEU A 657 -11.21 -21.45 1.67
C LEU A 657 -11.24 -21.38 0.13
N ALA A 658 -11.77 -22.42 -0.53
CA ALA A 658 -11.88 -22.48 -1.98
C ALA A 658 -12.90 -21.49 -2.60
N THR A 659 -13.79 -20.84 -1.83
CA THR A 659 -14.66 -19.79 -2.38
C THR A 659 -13.98 -18.42 -2.46
N HIS A 660 -12.86 -18.23 -1.73
CA HIS A 660 -12.13 -16.96 -1.62
C HIS A 660 -10.64 -17.10 -2.01
N LEU A 661 -10.26 -18.21 -2.65
CA LEU A 661 -8.90 -18.45 -3.17
C LEU A 661 -8.90 -18.85 -4.66
N PRO A 662 -7.97 -18.29 -5.48
CA PRO A 662 -7.12 -17.15 -5.16
C PRO A 662 -7.98 -15.89 -4.98
N GLY A 663 -7.73 -15.12 -3.92
CA GLY A 663 -8.39 -13.84 -3.70
C GLY A 663 -7.87 -12.77 -4.65
N PRO A 664 -8.32 -11.51 -4.52
CA PRO A 664 -7.69 -10.40 -5.22
C PRO A 664 -6.17 -10.35 -4.93
N GLU A 665 -5.37 -10.24 -6.00
CA GLU A 665 -3.90 -10.24 -5.93
C GLU A 665 -3.31 -8.83 -5.83
N ILE A 666 -2.15 -8.70 -5.17
CA ILE A 666 -1.42 -7.42 -4.98
C ILE A 666 -0.05 -7.34 -5.68
#